data_AF-A0A2S6BUF1-F1
#
_entry.id   AF-A0A2S6BUF1-F1
#
_cell.length_a   1.000
_cell.length_b   1.000
_cell.length_c   1.000
_cell.angle_alpha   90.00
_cell.angle_beta   90.00
_cell.angle_gamma   90.00
#
_symmetry.space_group_name_H-M   'P 1'
#
loop_
_entity.id
_entity.type
_entity.pdbx_description
1 polymer ?
#
loop_
_entity_poly.entity_id
_entity_poly.type
_entity_poly.pdbx_seq_one_letter_code
_entity_poly.pdbx_strand_id
1 'polypeptide(L)'
;MAAVTNGHTNGVNGHASAPLFERFSDVPTVIDIPVRGEDGDEAVNVDLSDALEDTGELCDLLESEGVAKSYWITIALAYVKQKKPDMAVDILKRGLEALRVGKDEDRLSLLTCMCWVYLWQCRRAPRVKPTQPSADERIKENWLAQATSTLNDASRISPSYPPLFLARGTLLLLKASLQNPKFGPGGDHSDRADTLKQASKCFDDAYRTSGQKNLLAVMGKAKAQFSMNKFDQAYILYQQVLERAPDMIDPDPRIGIGACLWQLGHKENAREAWERALELNPRSTIANILLGVYHLDQCSQYNSADPAFVDIYKRAMTTYTQTAFKLDDMHALTCATFGGYFLLRRNWANVERLARRSIEHTDVNAVASDGWYLLARKEHYDGDLQKAQDYYSKADQARGGDDRGYLPAKFGAAQLKTLMNDLDGAKFRLEKMLSTNKSVEAMTLLGILHAEDVFAKQATGLKEELADSRKKAIALLEQVRVAWKDSKKKISPDSGVLLNLARLYELDSPDKALACLQHVEQLEIEEISDNDLPEGLEDEITIAAAKREMLSPQLLNNIGCFHFQAERYAQARENFQAALRSSVSISNKDETVDTDALVSTISYNLGRVYEAEGIEDEAEKIYKSLLDRHPDYIDANIRMACLQLRSDPTKGAEAIKQLLDADPGNLQVRALYGWHLNRTKKRTLAINEDQEQRHYKHTLMTYDKHDIYSLTGMGNLNLVIAREMPRDTEQHKDRRSKTYHRAIEFFDKVLTLDPKNAFAAQGVGIGLIEDRKDTSNAIQIFAKVRESVKDASVHINLGHVFCELKQFSRSIENYELALVKSREKDPHIMACLGRAWLMRGRAEKNLEHYKMSLDYSQQALKQSPENINFKFNVAFVQIQIAQQMITQPEANKTLVDVEAANQGLDEAIESFIAIAKGPNPPFPRHDIEQRANMGRNTMKRQLATAIEKQAEYERKNATRLEEARKRREEEIRKREEEKRIAQEKADEEKRKLREERERIQEEDRLLIEKRLNDERIAEEAQYTTDEDGTRRKREKKPKEKRQKRKKKGDETDTDADVVADGTGDEGRRSRHRSRATSATASDGEAPRKKKKRRLERKGQAVKSNSKYKSAETVEDSDEDDDGGLAAPGSTQPKSDDAGTPRPDVEDDTMADGGDEDDEPSAARSTQRRKPARVLDDDDEDEDDAAGNGEAVAAGDSDHGGD
;
A
#
# COMPACT_ATOMS: atom_id res chain seq x y z
N MET A 1 68.77 -0.59 -50.62
CA MET A 1 69.35 -1.86 -51.15
C MET A 1 69.55 -2.82 -49.99
N ALA A 2 69.61 -4.12 -50.27
CA ALA A 2 69.49 -5.22 -49.30
C ALA A 2 68.12 -5.29 -48.57
N ALA A 3 67.64 -6.51 -48.37
CA ALA A 3 66.46 -6.82 -47.57
C ALA A 3 66.89 -7.73 -46.41
N VAL A 4 66.24 -7.60 -45.25
CA VAL A 4 66.41 -8.51 -44.11
C VAL A 4 65.05 -9.12 -43.79
N THR A 5 65.04 -10.43 -43.54
CA THR A 5 63.85 -11.28 -43.48
C THR A 5 63.16 -11.25 -42.12
N ASN A 6 61.82 -11.31 -42.11
CA ASN A 6 61.04 -11.56 -40.91
C ASN A 6 61.46 -12.89 -40.24
N GLY A 7 61.67 -12.86 -38.92
CA GLY A 7 61.76 -14.05 -38.08
C GLY A 7 60.72 -13.97 -36.97
N HIS A 8 59.72 -14.85 -36.99
CA HIS A 8 58.80 -15.02 -35.85
C HIS A 8 59.46 -15.90 -34.80
N THR A 9 59.62 -15.38 -33.58
CA THR A 9 59.93 -16.18 -32.39
C THR A 9 59.00 -15.78 -31.25
N ASN A 10 58.14 -16.71 -30.83
CA ASN A 10 57.41 -16.58 -29.57
C ASN A 10 58.38 -16.88 -28.43
N GLY A 11 58.70 -15.89 -27.60
CA GLY A 11 59.63 -16.03 -26.48
C GLY A 11 59.39 -14.97 -25.40
N VAL A 12 59.29 -15.42 -24.15
CA VAL A 12 59.14 -14.54 -22.99
C VAL A 12 60.50 -13.88 -22.66
N ASN A 13 60.46 -12.62 -22.23
CA ASN A 13 61.61 -11.81 -21.79
C ASN A 13 62.73 -11.61 -22.82
N GLY A 14 62.50 -10.69 -23.76
CA GLY A 14 63.54 -10.18 -24.66
C GLY A 14 63.24 -8.77 -25.17
N HIS A 15 63.62 -7.73 -24.42
CA HIS A 15 63.63 -6.36 -24.92
C HIS A 15 64.77 -6.16 -25.92
N ALA A 16 64.56 -6.62 -27.16
CA ALA A 16 65.25 -6.04 -28.30
C ALA A 16 64.71 -4.60 -28.46
N SER A 17 65.54 -3.60 -28.19
CA SER A 17 65.17 -2.20 -28.32
C SER A 17 65.06 -1.81 -29.79
N ALA A 18 63.92 -2.12 -30.40
CA ALA A 18 63.49 -1.45 -31.63
C ALA A 18 63.47 0.07 -31.39
N PRO A 19 63.81 0.89 -32.41
CA PRO A 19 63.81 2.35 -32.23
C PRO A 19 62.41 2.82 -31.84
N LEU A 20 62.34 3.56 -30.74
CA LEU A 20 61.13 4.28 -30.34
C LEU A 20 60.73 5.20 -31.49
N PHE A 21 59.49 5.07 -31.99
CA PHE A 21 58.91 5.97 -32.99
C PHE A 21 58.56 7.32 -32.35
N GLU A 22 59.59 8.08 -32.00
CA GLU A 22 59.44 9.41 -31.42
C GLU A 22 59.04 10.42 -32.51
N ARG A 23 57.92 11.11 -32.31
CA ARG A 23 57.42 12.09 -33.28
C ARG A 23 58.43 13.24 -33.43
N PHE A 24 58.77 13.56 -34.67
CA PHE A 24 59.82 14.52 -35.05
C PHE A 24 61.27 14.05 -34.78
N SER A 25 61.52 12.74 -34.76
CA SER A 25 62.85 12.13 -34.95
C SER A 25 63.54 12.63 -36.22
N ASP A 26 62.77 12.76 -37.30
CA ASP A 26 63.25 13.00 -38.67
C ASP A 26 63.60 14.48 -38.93
N VAL A 27 63.43 15.35 -37.92
CA VAL A 27 63.78 16.78 -37.97
C VAL A 27 65.19 16.95 -37.39
N PRO A 28 66.22 17.25 -38.21
CA PRO A 28 67.59 17.45 -37.73
C PRO A 28 67.69 18.72 -36.87
N THR A 29 68.75 18.83 -36.09
CA THR A 29 69.02 20.00 -35.23
C THR A 29 69.57 21.19 -36.00
N VAL A 30 70.32 20.94 -37.08
CA VAL A 30 70.87 21.95 -38.00
C VAL A 30 70.53 21.52 -39.41
N ILE A 31 70.26 22.47 -40.30
CA ILE A 31 70.04 22.21 -41.73
C ILE A 31 70.88 23.17 -42.59
N ASP A 32 71.61 22.60 -43.54
CA ASP A 32 72.52 23.33 -44.41
C ASP A 32 71.76 23.71 -45.69
N ILE A 33 71.42 24.99 -45.86
CA ILE A 33 70.67 25.50 -47.02
C ILE A 33 71.67 25.86 -48.14
N PRO A 34 71.60 25.24 -49.33
CA PRO A 34 72.50 25.57 -50.44
C PRO A 34 72.15 26.94 -51.04
N VAL A 35 73.16 27.78 -51.21
CA VAL A 35 73.10 29.13 -51.79
C VAL A 35 73.96 29.20 -53.06
N ARG A 36 73.46 29.88 -54.09
CA ARG A 36 74.10 29.95 -55.41
C ARG A 36 75.15 31.07 -55.50
N GLY A 37 76.33 30.82 -54.95
CA GLY A 37 77.51 31.65 -55.19
C GLY A 37 78.02 31.54 -56.63
N GLU A 38 78.68 32.59 -57.15
CA GLU A 38 79.29 32.57 -58.50
C GLU A 38 80.52 31.65 -58.61
N ASP A 39 81.21 31.39 -57.49
CA ASP A 39 82.44 30.56 -57.42
C ASP A 39 82.24 29.19 -56.72
N GLY A 40 81.01 28.80 -56.36
CA GLY A 40 80.70 27.48 -55.80
C GLY A 40 79.41 27.40 -54.97
N ASP A 41 79.01 26.17 -54.64
CA ASP A 41 77.90 25.89 -53.72
C ASP A 41 78.30 26.23 -52.27
N GLU A 42 77.99 27.44 -51.81
CA GLU A 42 78.08 27.82 -50.39
C GLU A 42 76.83 27.32 -49.65
N ALA A 43 76.96 27.04 -48.34
CA ALA A 43 75.87 26.55 -47.52
C ALA A 43 75.65 27.44 -46.29
N VAL A 44 74.39 27.85 -46.07
CA VAL A 44 73.96 28.61 -44.89
C VAL A 44 73.40 27.63 -43.87
N ASN A 45 74.14 27.42 -42.79
CA ASN A 45 73.77 26.52 -41.71
C ASN A 45 72.72 27.19 -40.81
N VAL A 46 71.48 26.73 -40.88
CA VAL A 46 70.39 27.19 -40.02
C VAL A 46 70.20 26.22 -38.87
N ASP A 47 70.42 26.68 -37.63
CA ASP A 47 70.05 25.93 -36.43
C ASP A 47 68.51 25.93 -36.30
N LEU A 48 67.94 24.75 -36.06
CA LEU A 48 66.50 24.52 -35.90
C LEU A 48 66.10 24.27 -34.43
N SER A 49 67.04 24.37 -33.50
CA SER A 49 66.82 24.29 -32.05
C SER A 49 66.53 25.67 -31.44
N ASP A 50 67.28 26.70 -31.82
CA ASP A 50 66.95 28.09 -31.53
C ASP A 50 65.96 28.65 -32.56
N ALA A 51 65.03 29.48 -32.10
CA ALA A 51 63.94 29.99 -32.93
C ALA A 51 64.20 31.43 -33.35
N LEU A 52 64.46 31.66 -34.64
CA LEU A 52 64.36 32.99 -35.23
C LEU A 52 62.97 33.58 -34.93
N GLU A 53 62.92 34.85 -34.52
CA GLU A 53 61.65 35.50 -34.15
C GLU A 53 60.91 36.05 -35.36
N ASP A 54 61.63 36.43 -36.43
CA ASP A 54 61.07 36.77 -37.73
C ASP A 54 61.27 35.60 -38.72
N THR A 55 60.20 35.24 -39.42
CA THR A 55 60.23 34.27 -40.52
C THR A 55 60.26 34.91 -41.90
N GLY A 56 60.18 36.24 -42.01
CA GLY A 56 60.31 36.99 -43.24
C GLY A 56 61.65 36.70 -43.92
N GLU A 57 62.76 37.10 -43.29
CA GLU A 57 64.12 36.90 -43.84
C GLU A 57 64.41 35.44 -44.22
N LEU A 58 63.97 34.48 -43.40
CA LEU A 58 64.14 33.05 -43.67
C LEU A 58 63.32 32.57 -44.88
N CYS A 59 62.08 33.04 -45.05
CA CYS A 59 61.29 32.69 -46.23
C CYS A 59 61.80 33.40 -47.49
N ASP A 60 62.16 34.68 -47.38
CA ASP A 60 62.68 35.48 -48.48
C ASP A 60 63.99 34.86 -49.04
N LEU A 61 64.86 34.30 -48.17
CA LEU A 61 66.03 33.50 -48.53
C LEU A 61 65.67 32.18 -49.23
N LEU A 62 64.68 31.43 -48.70
CA LEU A 62 64.21 30.18 -49.32
C LEU A 62 63.53 30.41 -50.68
N GLU A 63 62.93 31.59 -50.87
CA GLU A 63 62.32 32.06 -52.12
C GLU A 63 63.39 32.49 -53.15
N SER A 64 64.41 33.27 -52.75
CA SER A 64 65.47 33.73 -53.66
C SER A 64 66.31 32.59 -54.24
N GLU A 65 66.67 31.61 -53.41
CA GLU A 65 67.48 30.46 -53.82
C GLU A 65 66.66 29.34 -54.52
N GLY A 66 65.33 29.44 -54.51
CA GLY A 66 64.44 28.47 -55.16
C GLY A 66 64.49 27.09 -54.51
N VAL A 67 64.51 27.04 -53.17
CA VAL A 67 64.88 25.85 -52.40
C VAL A 67 63.84 24.73 -52.46
N ALA A 68 64.31 23.48 -52.52
CA ALA A 68 63.46 22.29 -52.64
C ALA A 68 62.48 22.08 -51.47
N LYS A 69 61.33 21.45 -51.74
CA LYS A 69 60.24 21.24 -50.76
C LYS A 69 60.64 20.61 -49.43
N SER A 70 61.72 19.83 -49.41
CA SER A 70 62.22 19.16 -48.21
C SER A 70 62.59 20.17 -47.12
N TYR A 71 63.25 21.27 -47.48
CA TYR A 71 63.64 22.31 -46.54
C TYR A 71 62.41 23.02 -45.97
N TRP A 72 61.49 23.47 -46.85
CA TRP A 72 60.20 24.07 -46.47
C TRP A 72 59.39 23.19 -45.48
N ILE A 73 59.31 21.88 -45.74
CA ILE A 73 58.59 20.94 -44.85
C ILE A 73 59.36 20.72 -43.54
N THR A 74 60.68 20.48 -43.58
CA THR A 74 61.49 20.23 -42.38
C THR A 74 61.52 21.44 -41.44
N ILE A 75 61.68 22.65 -41.98
CA ILE A 75 61.66 23.91 -41.22
C ILE A 75 60.26 24.12 -40.60
N ALA A 76 59.17 23.94 -41.37
CA ALA A 76 57.82 24.03 -40.82
C ALA A 76 57.56 22.99 -39.71
N LEU A 77 58.06 21.75 -39.86
CA LEU A 77 57.97 20.72 -38.82
C LEU A 77 58.83 21.04 -37.58
N ALA A 78 59.96 21.74 -37.73
CA ALA A 78 60.73 22.26 -36.60
C ALA A 78 59.94 23.31 -35.81
N TYR A 79 59.33 24.30 -36.47
CA TYR A 79 58.45 25.27 -35.79
C TYR A 79 57.23 24.60 -35.12
N VAL A 80 56.67 23.52 -35.70
CA VAL A 80 55.63 22.71 -35.03
C VAL A 80 56.18 21.98 -33.80
N LYS A 81 57.38 21.38 -33.87
CA LYS A 81 58.10 20.73 -32.74
C LYS A 81 58.33 21.73 -31.59
N GLN A 82 58.71 22.97 -31.91
CA GLN A 82 58.85 24.10 -30.98
C GLN A 82 57.50 24.69 -30.47
N LYS A 83 56.35 24.16 -30.92
CA LYS A 83 55.00 24.64 -30.60
C LYS A 83 54.64 26.05 -31.14
N LYS A 84 55.29 26.52 -32.20
CA LYS A 84 54.97 27.76 -32.97
C LYS A 84 54.22 27.45 -34.31
N PRO A 85 52.99 26.89 -34.31
CA PRO A 85 52.29 26.44 -35.52
C PRO A 85 51.92 27.55 -36.50
N ASP A 86 51.64 28.77 -36.05
CA ASP A 86 51.20 29.85 -36.94
C ASP A 86 52.34 30.33 -37.85
N MET A 87 53.57 30.36 -37.34
CA MET A 87 54.77 30.60 -38.15
C MET A 87 54.99 29.46 -39.17
N ALA A 88 54.80 28.20 -38.74
CA ALA A 88 54.86 27.05 -39.64
C ALA A 88 53.78 27.09 -40.74
N VAL A 89 52.59 27.62 -40.45
CA VAL A 89 51.53 27.86 -41.45
C VAL A 89 51.97 28.90 -42.47
N ASP A 90 52.61 29.98 -42.06
CA ASP A 90 53.02 31.04 -43.00
C ASP A 90 54.17 30.59 -43.92
N ILE A 91 55.17 29.91 -43.36
CA ILE A 91 56.24 29.22 -44.10
C ILE A 91 55.64 28.27 -45.16
N LEU A 92 54.63 27.47 -44.80
CA LEU A 92 53.96 26.55 -45.74
C LEU A 92 53.12 27.25 -46.82
N LYS A 93 52.59 28.46 -46.57
CA LYS A 93 51.91 29.26 -47.61
C LYS A 93 52.92 29.86 -48.58
N ARG A 94 53.94 30.55 -48.07
CA ARG A 94 55.01 31.14 -48.88
C ARG A 94 55.68 30.09 -49.76
N GLY A 95 56.01 28.92 -49.21
CA GLY A 95 56.50 27.78 -49.98
C GLY A 95 55.54 27.28 -51.07
N LEU A 96 54.22 27.44 -50.92
CA LEU A 96 53.22 27.10 -51.96
C LEU A 96 53.04 28.19 -53.04
N GLU A 97 53.42 29.43 -52.75
CA GLU A 97 53.49 30.53 -53.70
C GLU A 97 54.81 30.49 -54.48
N ALA A 98 55.94 30.25 -53.80
CA ALA A 98 57.24 29.99 -54.41
C ALA A 98 57.20 28.79 -55.38
N LEU A 99 56.66 27.65 -54.93
CA LEU A 99 56.53 26.44 -55.75
C LEU A 99 55.29 26.45 -56.67
N ARG A 100 54.73 27.63 -56.98
CA ARG A 100 53.57 27.76 -57.89
C ARG A 100 53.85 27.27 -59.32
N VAL A 101 55.11 27.26 -59.75
CA VAL A 101 55.59 26.78 -61.07
C VAL A 101 56.24 25.38 -60.96
N GLY A 102 56.30 24.80 -59.74
CA GLY A 102 56.86 23.47 -59.49
C GLY A 102 55.91 22.31 -59.85
N LYS A 103 56.35 21.08 -59.59
CA LYS A 103 55.52 19.87 -59.83
C LYS A 103 54.35 19.81 -58.87
N ASP A 104 53.18 19.38 -59.33
CA ASP A 104 51.99 19.26 -58.48
C ASP A 104 52.16 18.26 -57.32
N GLU A 105 53.02 17.25 -57.44
CA GLU A 105 53.38 16.34 -56.34
C GLU A 105 54.07 17.07 -55.16
N ASP A 106 54.83 18.12 -55.46
CA ASP A 106 55.54 18.93 -54.46
C ASP A 106 54.56 19.84 -53.72
N ARG A 107 53.62 20.43 -54.47
CA ARG A 107 52.50 21.21 -53.95
C ARG A 107 51.55 20.37 -53.10
N LEU A 108 51.22 19.16 -53.56
CA LEU A 108 50.43 18.18 -52.81
C LEU A 108 51.07 17.87 -51.45
N SER A 109 52.40 17.67 -51.42
CA SER A 109 53.15 17.41 -50.19
C SER A 109 52.93 18.54 -49.16
N LEU A 110 53.16 19.79 -49.59
CA LEU A 110 53.00 20.99 -48.74
C LEU A 110 51.54 21.23 -48.31
N LEU A 111 50.57 21.08 -49.23
CA LEU A 111 49.13 21.20 -48.91
C LEU A 111 48.70 20.15 -47.87
N THR A 112 49.20 18.91 -47.95
CA THR A 112 48.89 17.90 -46.94
C THR A 112 49.49 18.23 -45.58
N CYS A 113 50.72 18.77 -45.54
CA CYS A 113 51.36 19.22 -44.30
C CYS A 113 50.56 20.37 -43.67
N MET A 114 50.21 21.41 -44.43
CA MET A 114 49.39 22.53 -43.95
C MET A 114 48.01 22.08 -43.46
N CYS A 115 47.35 21.15 -44.16
CA CYS A 115 46.09 20.57 -43.71
C CYS A 115 46.23 19.86 -42.34
N TRP A 116 47.33 19.13 -42.12
CA TRP A 116 47.61 18.49 -40.83
C TRP A 116 47.94 19.50 -39.72
N VAL A 117 48.64 20.60 -40.03
CA VAL A 117 48.87 21.70 -39.06
C VAL A 117 47.56 22.41 -38.70
N TYR A 118 46.65 22.64 -39.65
CA TYR A 118 45.31 23.18 -39.34
C TYR A 118 44.47 22.22 -38.49
N LEU A 119 44.53 20.90 -38.74
CA LEU A 119 43.88 19.90 -37.89
C LEU A 119 44.52 19.79 -36.49
N TRP A 120 45.79 20.17 -36.33
CA TRP A 120 46.47 20.27 -35.03
C TRP A 120 46.04 21.54 -34.27
N GLN A 121 46.05 22.71 -34.94
CA GLN A 121 45.54 23.98 -34.41
C GLN A 121 44.09 23.84 -33.95
N CYS A 122 43.22 23.22 -34.76
CA CYS A 122 41.82 22.97 -34.43
C CYS A 122 41.60 22.22 -33.10
N ARG A 123 42.55 21.40 -32.65
CA ARG A 123 42.42 20.68 -31.36
C ARG A 123 42.73 21.57 -30.15
N ARG A 124 43.57 22.59 -30.33
CA ARG A 124 44.04 23.50 -29.26
C ARG A 124 43.22 24.79 -29.19
N ALA A 125 42.76 25.27 -30.34
CA ALA A 125 41.90 26.45 -30.48
C ALA A 125 40.62 26.36 -29.65
N PRO A 126 40.05 27.49 -29.18
CA PRO A 126 38.80 27.48 -28.41
C PRO A 126 37.57 27.32 -29.33
N ARG A 127 36.50 26.74 -28.78
CA ARG A 127 35.19 26.52 -29.42
C ARG A 127 34.32 27.77 -29.46
N VAL A 128 34.48 28.65 -28.48
CA VAL A 128 33.84 29.97 -28.38
C VAL A 128 34.94 30.98 -28.12
N LYS A 129 34.83 32.22 -28.59
CA LYS A 129 35.83 33.26 -28.24
C LYS A 129 35.86 33.44 -26.72
N PRO A 130 37.05 33.52 -26.09
CA PRO A 130 37.16 33.79 -24.66
C PRO A 130 36.63 35.19 -24.34
N THR A 131 36.32 35.45 -23.07
CA THR A 131 35.68 36.72 -22.65
C THR A 131 36.58 37.96 -22.83
N GLN A 132 37.89 37.75 -22.97
CA GLN A 132 38.88 38.74 -23.39
C GLN A 132 39.61 38.20 -24.63
N PRO A 133 39.10 38.44 -25.85
CA PRO A 133 39.69 37.88 -27.06
C PRO A 133 40.98 38.61 -27.45
N SER A 134 42.04 37.86 -27.72
CA SER A 134 43.17 38.38 -28.50
C SER A 134 42.75 38.57 -29.97
N ALA A 135 43.39 39.50 -30.67
CA ALA A 135 43.06 39.85 -32.06
C ALA A 135 43.15 38.64 -33.01
N ASP A 136 44.11 37.74 -32.77
CA ASP A 136 44.43 36.60 -33.61
C ASP A 136 43.68 35.30 -33.24
N GLU A 137 42.85 35.30 -32.19
CA GLU A 137 42.21 34.08 -31.69
C GLU A 137 41.09 33.55 -32.61
N ARG A 138 41.44 32.52 -33.37
CA ARG A 138 40.54 31.82 -34.31
C ARG A 138 39.85 30.62 -33.64
N ILE A 139 38.53 30.56 -33.82
CA ILE A 139 37.66 29.48 -33.31
C ILE A 139 37.95 28.16 -34.05
N LYS A 140 37.73 27.00 -33.40
CA LYS A 140 37.82 25.66 -34.02
C LYS A 140 37.17 25.56 -35.41
N GLU A 141 35.98 26.15 -35.60
CA GLU A 141 35.27 26.11 -36.89
C GLU A 141 36.02 26.83 -38.01
N ASN A 142 36.71 27.94 -37.71
CA ASN A 142 37.54 28.66 -38.69
C ASN A 142 38.72 27.78 -39.15
N TRP A 143 39.36 27.06 -38.23
CA TRP A 143 40.43 26.11 -38.55
C TRP A 143 39.91 24.89 -39.33
N LEU A 144 38.71 24.39 -39.02
CA LEU A 144 38.07 23.34 -39.82
C LEU A 144 37.71 23.82 -41.23
N ALA A 145 37.28 25.07 -41.41
CA ALA A 145 37.04 25.65 -42.74
C ALA A 145 38.34 25.76 -43.56
N GLN A 146 39.43 26.25 -42.94
CA GLN A 146 40.75 26.32 -43.58
C GLN A 146 41.29 24.92 -43.93
N ALA A 147 41.20 23.96 -43.01
CA ALA A 147 41.54 22.55 -43.26
C ALA A 147 40.69 21.95 -44.40
N THR A 148 39.39 22.27 -44.46
CA THR A 148 38.49 21.80 -45.52
C THR A 148 38.89 22.36 -46.88
N SER A 149 39.25 23.64 -46.99
CA SER A 149 39.74 24.21 -48.25
C SER A 149 41.02 23.52 -48.69
N THR A 150 42.05 23.45 -47.83
CA THR A 150 43.33 22.83 -48.19
C THR A 150 43.21 21.35 -48.52
N LEU A 151 42.29 20.64 -47.87
CA LEU A 151 41.98 19.24 -48.19
C LEU A 151 41.33 19.11 -49.57
N ASN A 152 40.40 20.01 -49.91
CA ASN A 152 39.79 20.05 -51.23
C ASN A 152 40.83 20.38 -52.31
N ASP A 153 41.67 21.38 -52.09
CA ASP A 153 42.74 21.80 -53.00
C ASP A 153 43.78 20.70 -53.24
N ALA A 154 44.21 20.00 -52.18
CA ALA A 154 45.06 18.81 -52.32
C ALA A 154 44.35 17.66 -53.07
N SER A 155 43.06 17.45 -52.82
CA SER A 155 42.29 16.40 -53.49
C SER A 155 42.04 16.66 -54.98
N ARG A 156 42.09 17.93 -55.44
CA ARG A 156 42.07 18.28 -56.87
C ARG A 156 43.32 17.78 -57.61
N ILE A 157 44.46 17.72 -56.92
CA ILE A 157 45.73 17.21 -57.47
C ILE A 157 45.75 15.68 -57.49
N SER A 158 45.46 15.03 -56.36
CA SER A 158 45.48 13.56 -56.27
C SER A 158 44.44 13.04 -55.26
N PRO A 159 43.25 12.60 -55.73
CA PRO A 159 42.19 12.08 -54.84
C PRO A 159 42.57 10.82 -54.06
N SER A 160 43.57 10.06 -54.52
CA SER A 160 43.93 8.73 -54.00
C SER A 160 45.08 8.72 -52.98
N TYR A 161 45.68 9.88 -52.67
CA TYR A 161 46.84 9.96 -51.79
C TYR A 161 46.48 9.55 -50.34
N PRO A 162 47.09 8.49 -49.75
CA PRO A 162 46.63 7.93 -48.46
C PRO A 162 46.56 8.90 -47.27
N PRO A 163 47.47 9.89 -47.11
CA PRO A 163 47.34 10.91 -46.07
C PRO A 163 46.09 11.78 -46.19
N LEU A 164 45.53 12.00 -47.40
CA LEU A 164 44.28 12.75 -47.58
C LEU A 164 43.06 11.98 -47.08
N PHE A 165 43.00 10.66 -47.30
CA PHE A 165 41.91 9.84 -46.74
C PHE A 165 41.92 9.88 -45.21
N LEU A 166 43.11 9.83 -44.59
CA LEU A 166 43.27 9.91 -43.13
C LEU A 166 42.97 11.33 -42.60
N ALA A 167 43.40 12.38 -43.29
CA ALA A 167 43.06 13.77 -42.97
C ALA A 167 41.54 14.01 -43.09
N ARG A 168 40.90 13.52 -44.15
CA ARG A 168 39.44 13.60 -44.38
C ARG A 168 38.64 12.87 -43.30
N GLY A 169 39.04 11.65 -42.94
CA GLY A 169 38.44 10.92 -41.81
C GLY A 169 38.59 11.69 -40.49
N THR A 170 39.77 12.26 -40.23
CA THR A 170 40.04 13.05 -39.01
C THR A 170 39.24 14.35 -38.95
N LEU A 171 39.12 15.06 -40.07
CA LEU A 171 38.34 16.29 -40.20
C LEU A 171 36.84 16.01 -39.96
N LEU A 172 36.32 14.92 -40.53
CA LEU A 172 34.95 14.48 -40.31
C LEU A 172 34.68 14.07 -38.85
N LEU A 173 35.63 13.41 -38.17
CA LEU A 173 35.52 13.14 -36.72
C LEU A 173 35.41 14.42 -35.88
N LEU A 174 36.28 15.41 -36.14
CA LEU A 174 36.24 16.70 -35.42
C LEU A 174 34.94 17.46 -35.68
N LYS A 175 34.49 17.53 -36.95
CA LYS A 175 33.20 18.13 -37.32
C LYS A 175 32.02 17.43 -36.64
N ALA A 176 32.02 16.10 -36.62
CA ALA A 176 31.00 15.30 -35.94
C ALA A 176 31.06 15.33 -34.40
N SER A 177 32.12 15.89 -33.80
CA SER A 177 32.19 16.14 -32.34
C SER A 177 31.52 17.47 -31.98
N LEU A 178 31.77 18.52 -32.78
CA LEU A 178 31.23 19.87 -32.56
C LEU A 178 29.72 20.01 -32.86
N GLN A 179 29.14 19.11 -33.67
CA GLN A 179 27.70 19.07 -33.93
C GLN A 179 26.91 18.88 -32.63
N ASN A 180 26.04 19.83 -32.30
CA ASN A 180 25.11 19.72 -31.18
C ASN A 180 24.08 18.61 -31.45
N PRO A 181 23.71 17.80 -30.44
CA PRO A 181 22.67 16.77 -30.58
C PRO A 181 21.30 17.44 -30.64
N LYS A 182 20.83 17.77 -31.84
CA LYS A 182 19.41 18.06 -32.08
C LYS A 182 18.60 16.78 -31.90
N PHE A 183 17.42 16.92 -31.31
CA PHE A 183 16.46 15.85 -31.11
C PHE A 183 15.05 16.40 -31.30
N GLY A 184 14.16 15.62 -31.89
CA GLY A 184 12.78 16.02 -32.16
C GLY A 184 12.03 14.96 -32.97
N PRO A 185 10.71 15.10 -33.18
CA PRO A 185 9.85 14.04 -33.73
C PRO A 185 10.06 13.71 -35.22
N GLY A 186 11.05 14.29 -35.88
CA GLY A 186 11.42 14.02 -37.27
C GLY A 186 12.94 14.12 -37.46
N GLY A 187 13.55 12.96 -37.74
CA GLY A 187 15.00 12.68 -37.87
C GLY A 187 16.00 13.84 -38.02
N ASP A 188 16.89 13.99 -37.01
CA ASP A 188 18.15 14.74 -37.14
C ASP A 188 19.36 14.03 -36.49
N HIS A 189 19.21 12.76 -36.07
CA HIS A 189 20.36 11.88 -35.70
C HIS A 189 21.08 11.31 -36.93
N SER A 190 20.57 11.54 -38.15
CA SER A 190 21.19 11.06 -39.38
C SER A 190 22.51 11.78 -39.64
N ASP A 191 22.54 13.11 -39.70
CA ASP A 191 23.71 13.92 -40.07
C ASP A 191 24.98 13.59 -39.28
N ARG A 192 24.87 13.42 -37.95
CA ARG A 192 26.00 13.03 -37.11
C ARG A 192 26.39 11.56 -37.32
N ALA A 193 25.43 10.66 -37.47
CA ALA A 193 25.72 9.26 -37.78
C ALA A 193 26.34 9.09 -39.18
N ASP A 194 25.91 9.88 -40.16
CA ASP A 194 26.32 9.80 -41.55
C ASP A 194 27.67 10.45 -41.80
N THR A 195 27.98 11.57 -41.14
CA THR A 195 29.36 12.10 -41.11
C THR A 195 30.33 11.13 -40.43
N LEU A 196 29.92 10.41 -39.38
CA LEU A 196 30.70 9.32 -38.78
C LEU A 196 30.84 8.10 -39.71
N LYS A 197 29.80 7.72 -40.46
CA LYS A 197 29.87 6.64 -41.47
C LYS A 197 30.84 7.00 -42.59
N GLN A 198 30.79 8.26 -43.08
CA GLN A 198 31.74 8.80 -44.05
C GLN A 198 33.18 8.79 -43.49
N ALA A 199 33.38 9.21 -42.23
CA ALA A 199 34.68 9.16 -41.58
C ALA A 199 35.23 7.72 -41.53
N SER A 200 34.43 6.75 -41.06
CA SER A 200 34.81 5.33 -41.03
C SER A 200 35.16 4.80 -42.42
N LYS A 201 34.41 5.19 -43.47
CA LYS A 201 34.71 4.80 -44.84
C LYS A 201 36.05 5.37 -45.32
N CYS A 202 36.33 6.65 -45.06
CA CYS A 202 37.62 7.27 -45.40
C CYS A 202 38.80 6.57 -44.68
N PHE A 203 38.63 6.13 -43.44
CA PHE A 203 39.65 5.34 -42.74
C PHE A 203 39.83 3.93 -43.33
N ASP A 204 38.75 3.25 -43.73
CA ASP A 204 38.82 1.97 -44.46
C ASP A 204 39.54 2.13 -45.81
N ASP A 205 39.26 3.21 -46.55
CA ASP A 205 39.91 3.50 -47.83
C ASP A 205 41.40 3.86 -47.65
N ALA A 206 41.77 4.59 -46.59
CA ALA A 206 43.18 4.82 -46.21
C ALA A 206 43.92 3.50 -45.88
N TYR A 207 43.27 2.58 -45.17
CA TYR A 207 43.83 1.28 -44.80
C TYR A 207 43.99 0.35 -46.02
N ARG A 208 43.03 0.37 -46.96
CA ARG A 208 43.13 -0.33 -48.25
C ARG A 208 44.30 0.18 -49.10
N THR A 209 44.35 1.47 -49.38
CA THR A 209 45.35 2.06 -50.30
C THR A 209 46.77 2.02 -49.74
N SER A 210 46.94 1.96 -48.41
CA SER A 210 48.24 1.75 -47.76
C SER A 210 48.68 0.28 -47.67
N GLY A 211 48.00 -0.64 -48.38
CA GLY A 211 48.35 -2.06 -48.39
C GLY A 211 48.19 -2.72 -47.01
N GLN A 212 47.20 -2.29 -46.23
CA GLN A 212 46.90 -2.76 -44.87
C GLN A 212 47.96 -2.46 -43.79
N LYS A 213 48.91 -1.55 -44.08
CA LYS A 213 50.01 -1.21 -43.14
C LYS A 213 49.73 -0.03 -42.21
N ASN A 214 48.80 0.86 -42.56
CA ASN A 214 48.55 2.08 -41.78
C ASN A 214 47.68 1.81 -40.54
N LEU A 215 48.31 1.70 -39.37
CA LEU A 215 47.62 1.47 -38.09
C LEU A 215 46.83 2.69 -37.59
N LEU A 216 47.26 3.92 -37.91
CA LEU A 216 46.53 5.15 -37.55
C LEU A 216 45.16 5.22 -38.24
N ALA A 217 45.04 4.65 -39.46
CA ALA A 217 43.75 4.47 -40.11
C ALA A 217 42.83 3.51 -39.33
N VAL A 218 43.38 2.40 -38.82
CA VAL A 218 42.62 1.45 -37.98
C VAL A 218 42.16 2.10 -36.67
N MET A 219 43.00 2.92 -36.02
CA MET A 219 42.61 3.70 -34.84
C MET A 219 41.53 4.76 -35.15
N GLY A 220 41.63 5.43 -36.29
CA GLY A 220 40.61 6.38 -36.76
C GLY A 220 39.26 5.69 -36.98
N LYS A 221 39.27 4.51 -37.58
CA LYS A 221 38.09 3.64 -37.72
C LYS A 221 37.55 3.20 -36.37
N ALA A 222 38.40 2.77 -35.44
CA ALA A 222 38.00 2.38 -34.08
C ALA A 222 37.31 3.55 -33.34
N LYS A 223 37.88 4.77 -33.43
CA LYS A 223 37.27 5.97 -32.86
C LYS A 223 35.95 6.35 -33.53
N ALA A 224 35.81 6.13 -34.84
CA ALA A 224 34.54 6.31 -35.55
C ALA A 224 33.46 5.33 -35.05
N GLN A 225 33.78 4.03 -34.94
CA GLN A 225 32.84 3.01 -34.43
C GLN A 225 32.47 3.25 -32.94
N PHE A 226 33.45 3.63 -32.10
CA PHE A 226 33.19 4.07 -30.72
C PHE A 226 32.18 5.23 -30.67
N SER A 227 32.33 6.21 -31.59
CA SER A 227 31.44 7.38 -31.68
C SER A 227 30.05 7.03 -32.25
N MET A 228 29.87 5.85 -32.83
CA MET A 228 28.56 5.26 -33.20
C MET A 228 27.95 4.41 -32.07
N ASN A 229 28.57 4.36 -30.89
CA ASN A 229 28.24 3.46 -29.77
C ASN A 229 28.45 1.96 -30.07
N LYS A 230 29.31 1.61 -31.03
CA LYS A 230 29.65 0.22 -31.38
C LYS A 230 30.94 -0.20 -30.66
N PHE A 231 30.83 -0.36 -29.36
CA PHE A 231 31.99 -0.52 -28.48
C PHE A 231 32.77 -1.81 -28.72
N ASP A 232 32.10 -2.93 -29.03
CA ASP A 232 32.75 -4.23 -29.31
C ASP A 232 33.60 -4.16 -30.59
N GLN A 233 33.05 -3.54 -31.64
CA GLN A 233 33.76 -3.36 -32.91
C GLN A 233 34.94 -2.39 -32.76
N ALA A 234 34.80 -1.36 -31.93
CA ALA A 234 35.91 -0.46 -31.60
C ALA A 234 37.00 -1.15 -30.76
N TYR A 235 36.61 -1.96 -29.77
CA TYR A 235 37.51 -2.74 -28.91
C TYR A 235 38.38 -3.68 -29.73
N ILE A 236 37.77 -4.51 -30.60
CA ILE A 236 38.49 -5.42 -31.50
C ILE A 236 39.47 -4.65 -32.42
N LEU A 237 39.07 -3.49 -32.96
CA LEU A 237 39.95 -2.68 -33.81
C LEU A 237 41.12 -2.07 -33.02
N TYR A 238 40.95 -1.69 -31.75
CA TYR A 238 42.06 -1.26 -30.89
C TYR A 238 42.98 -2.41 -30.48
N GLN A 239 42.44 -3.61 -30.23
CA GLN A 239 43.26 -4.82 -30.01
C GLN A 239 44.12 -5.15 -31.24
N GLN A 240 43.54 -5.15 -32.44
CA GLN A 240 44.27 -5.39 -33.70
C GLN A 240 45.40 -4.38 -33.96
N VAL A 241 45.31 -3.17 -33.41
CA VAL A 241 46.41 -2.19 -33.45
C VAL A 241 47.50 -2.58 -32.44
N LEU A 242 47.12 -2.91 -31.20
CA LEU A 242 48.05 -3.30 -30.14
C LEU A 242 48.81 -4.60 -30.45
N GLU A 243 48.16 -5.59 -31.06
CA GLU A 243 48.76 -6.85 -31.53
C GLU A 243 49.83 -6.62 -32.61
N ARG A 244 49.64 -5.60 -33.46
CA ARG A 244 50.51 -5.31 -34.62
C ARG A 244 51.64 -4.32 -34.30
N ALA A 245 51.45 -3.44 -33.34
CA ALA A 245 52.47 -2.53 -32.83
C ALA A 245 52.31 -2.31 -31.31
N PRO A 246 52.83 -3.22 -30.48
CA PRO A 246 52.85 -3.07 -29.03
C PRO A 246 53.52 -1.76 -28.59
N ASP A 247 54.55 -1.32 -29.31
CA ASP A 247 55.39 -0.17 -28.96
C ASP A 247 54.77 1.19 -29.34
N MET A 248 53.56 1.23 -29.92
CA MET A 248 52.92 2.49 -30.31
C MET A 248 52.31 3.20 -29.10
N ILE A 249 52.94 4.31 -28.68
CA ILE A 249 52.61 5.09 -27.48
C ILE A 249 52.00 6.48 -27.81
N ASP A 250 52.23 7.01 -29.02
CA ASP A 250 51.71 8.31 -29.45
C ASP A 250 50.99 8.24 -30.83
N PRO A 251 49.67 7.92 -30.86
CA PRO A 251 48.76 7.74 -29.73
C PRO A 251 48.64 6.28 -29.25
N ASP A 252 48.61 6.08 -27.93
CA ASP A 252 48.46 4.76 -27.30
C ASP A 252 47.06 4.15 -27.53
N PRO A 253 46.94 2.96 -28.15
CA PRO A 253 45.65 2.27 -28.31
C PRO A 253 45.04 1.79 -27.00
N ARG A 254 45.82 1.57 -25.93
CA ARG A 254 45.34 1.06 -24.62
C ARG A 254 44.30 1.99 -23.97
N ILE A 255 44.48 3.30 -24.15
CA ILE A 255 43.51 4.32 -23.75
C ILE A 255 42.14 4.07 -24.40
N GLY A 256 42.14 3.71 -25.70
CA GLY A 256 40.94 3.33 -26.46
C GLY A 256 40.35 1.99 -26.01
N ILE A 257 41.18 0.99 -25.72
CA ILE A 257 40.76 -0.30 -25.16
C ILE A 257 40.02 -0.10 -23.83
N GLY A 258 40.63 0.62 -22.87
CA GLY A 258 40.00 0.93 -21.58
C GLY A 258 38.74 1.77 -21.72
N ALA A 259 38.70 2.73 -22.65
CA ALA A 259 37.49 3.49 -22.93
C ALA A 259 36.35 2.62 -23.48
N CYS A 260 36.63 1.59 -24.29
CA CYS A 260 35.62 0.62 -24.73
C CYS A 260 35.16 -0.27 -23.57
N LEU A 261 36.09 -0.83 -22.80
CA LEU A 261 35.79 -1.68 -21.63
C LEU A 261 34.92 -0.95 -20.60
N TRP A 262 35.18 0.34 -20.37
CA TRP A 262 34.35 1.19 -19.50
C TRP A 262 32.89 1.27 -19.97
N GLN A 263 32.65 1.49 -21.27
CA GLN A 263 31.29 1.57 -21.83
C GLN A 263 30.60 0.20 -21.85
N LEU A 264 31.36 -0.89 -21.90
CA LEU A 264 30.89 -2.27 -21.74
C LEU A 264 30.71 -2.70 -20.27
N GLY A 265 31.02 -1.82 -19.30
CA GLY A 265 30.86 -2.09 -17.86
C GLY A 265 32.05 -2.79 -17.17
N HIS A 266 33.08 -3.20 -17.92
CA HIS A 266 34.28 -3.87 -17.40
C HIS A 266 35.28 -2.85 -16.84
N LYS A 267 34.91 -2.18 -15.74
CA LYS A 267 35.67 -1.04 -15.16
C LYS A 267 37.06 -1.41 -14.62
N GLU A 268 37.24 -2.59 -14.01
CA GLU A 268 38.57 -3.03 -13.55
C GLU A 268 39.53 -3.23 -14.73
N ASN A 269 39.12 -3.97 -15.76
CA ASN A 269 39.92 -4.17 -16.96
C ASN A 269 40.23 -2.84 -17.68
N ALA A 270 39.33 -1.85 -17.59
CA ALA A 270 39.58 -0.49 -18.08
C ALA A 270 40.66 0.24 -17.28
N ARG A 271 40.63 0.12 -15.94
CA ARG A 271 41.67 0.62 -15.04
C ARG A 271 43.03 -0.02 -15.35
N GLU A 272 43.10 -1.35 -15.48
CA GLU A 272 44.35 -2.06 -15.85
C GLU A 272 44.95 -1.53 -17.17
N ALA A 273 44.10 -1.31 -18.20
CA ALA A 273 44.53 -0.75 -19.48
C ALA A 273 45.07 0.68 -19.36
N TRP A 274 44.58 1.49 -18.42
CA TRP A 274 45.05 2.85 -18.17
C TRP A 274 46.26 2.91 -17.23
N GLU A 275 46.35 2.01 -16.24
CA GLU A 275 47.56 1.85 -15.42
C GLU A 275 48.73 1.41 -16.31
N ARG A 276 48.53 0.44 -17.21
CA ARG A 276 49.55 0.03 -18.20
C ARG A 276 49.93 1.14 -19.18
N ALA A 277 49.00 2.06 -19.50
CA ALA A 277 49.31 3.25 -20.30
C ALA A 277 50.19 4.26 -19.54
N LEU A 278 50.01 4.40 -18.21
CA LEU A 278 50.88 5.23 -17.36
C LEU A 278 52.25 4.60 -17.10
N GLU A 279 52.36 3.28 -16.99
CA GLU A 279 53.66 2.59 -16.89
C GLU A 279 54.54 2.85 -18.11
N LEU A 280 53.93 2.92 -19.31
CA LEU A 280 54.63 3.19 -20.56
C LEU A 280 54.83 4.69 -20.81
N ASN A 281 53.92 5.54 -20.36
CA ASN A 281 54.03 7.00 -20.46
C ASN A 281 53.47 7.72 -19.22
N PRO A 282 54.32 7.96 -18.19
CA PRO A 282 53.92 8.68 -16.98
C PRO A 282 53.48 10.14 -17.22
N ARG A 283 53.78 10.71 -18.41
CA ARG A 283 53.36 12.06 -18.83
C ARG A 283 52.02 12.08 -19.58
N SER A 284 51.31 10.95 -19.68
CA SER A 284 50.00 10.88 -20.32
C SER A 284 48.92 11.59 -19.49
N THR A 285 48.50 12.78 -19.94
CA THR A 285 47.37 13.54 -19.35
C THR A 285 46.08 12.73 -19.34
N ILE A 286 45.80 12.06 -20.47
CA ILE A 286 44.53 11.34 -20.71
C ILE A 286 44.42 10.10 -19.83
N ALA A 287 45.49 9.32 -19.67
CA ALA A 287 45.45 8.14 -18.80
C ALA A 287 45.31 8.53 -17.31
N ASN A 288 45.97 9.61 -16.87
CA ASN A 288 45.79 10.15 -15.52
C ASN A 288 44.33 10.58 -15.26
N ILE A 289 43.73 11.41 -16.11
CA ILE A 289 42.34 11.87 -15.87
C ILE A 289 41.31 10.73 -15.92
N LEU A 290 41.52 9.71 -16.77
CA LEU A 290 40.64 8.53 -16.81
C LEU A 290 40.74 7.67 -15.54
N LEU A 291 41.93 7.48 -14.97
CA LEU A 291 42.09 6.83 -13.67
C LEU A 291 41.54 7.67 -12.51
N GLY A 292 41.62 9.00 -12.60
CA GLY A 292 40.89 9.91 -11.73
C GLY A 292 39.38 9.65 -11.76
N VAL A 293 38.78 9.58 -12.95
CA VAL A 293 37.36 9.26 -13.13
C VAL A 293 37.00 7.85 -12.65
N TYR A 294 37.84 6.83 -12.88
CA TYR A 294 37.67 5.49 -12.31
C TYR A 294 37.58 5.52 -10.78
N HIS A 295 38.50 6.21 -10.11
CA HIS A 295 38.44 6.29 -8.65
C HIS A 295 37.26 7.14 -8.13
N LEU A 296 36.75 8.12 -8.88
CA LEU A 296 35.51 8.83 -8.51
C LEU A 296 34.26 7.95 -8.65
N ASP A 297 34.21 7.09 -9.67
CA ASP A 297 33.16 6.07 -9.80
C ASP A 297 33.26 5.05 -8.65
N GLN A 298 34.48 4.61 -8.31
CA GLN A 298 34.75 3.76 -7.15
C GLN A 298 34.27 4.42 -5.84
N CYS A 299 34.47 5.73 -5.64
CA CYS A 299 33.97 6.47 -4.47
C CYS A 299 32.44 6.36 -4.32
N SER A 300 31.68 6.31 -5.41
CA SER A 300 30.20 6.29 -5.37
C SER A 300 29.59 5.02 -4.76
N GLN A 301 30.41 3.99 -4.51
CA GLN A 301 30.00 2.71 -3.92
C GLN A 301 30.04 2.73 -2.38
N TYR A 302 30.80 3.67 -1.81
CA TYR A 302 31.01 3.88 -0.38
C TYR A 302 30.14 5.02 0.14
N ASN A 303 29.80 4.99 1.43
CA ASN A 303 29.10 6.11 2.07
C ASN A 303 30.09 7.25 2.40
N SER A 304 29.61 8.48 2.49
CA SER A 304 30.43 9.66 2.82
C SER A 304 31.11 9.58 4.20
N ALA A 305 30.52 8.82 5.13
CA ALA A 305 31.04 8.57 6.47
C ALA A 305 32.10 7.45 6.54
N ASP A 306 32.34 6.71 5.46
CA ASP A 306 33.33 5.62 5.41
C ASP A 306 34.76 6.17 5.25
N PRO A 307 35.73 5.85 6.13
CA PRO A 307 37.13 6.24 5.94
C PRO A 307 37.71 5.86 4.56
N ALA A 308 37.25 4.76 3.95
CA ALA A 308 37.68 4.34 2.62
C ALA A 308 37.25 5.32 1.51
N PHE A 309 36.08 5.96 1.64
CA PHE A 309 35.63 7.00 0.70
C PHE A 309 36.66 8.15 0.62
N VAL A 310 37.12 8.60 1.79
CA VAL A 310 38.02 9.75 1.91
C VAL A 310 39.35 9.49 1.21
N ASP A 311 39.94 8.31 1.35
CA ASP A 311 41.25 8.00 0.77
C ASP A 311 41.19 7.67 -0.73
N ILE A 312 40.13 7.01 -1.20
CA ILE A 312 39.90 6.81 -2.65
C ILE A 312 39.65 8.17 -3.33
N TYR A 313 38.90 9.08 -2.69
CA TYR A 313 38.64 10.42 -3.21
C TYR A 313 39.90 11.30 -3.23
N LYS A 314 40.73 11.25 -2.18
CA LYS A 314 42.07 11.88 -2.16
C LYS A 314 42.92 11.36 -3.32
N ARG A 315 42.98 10.04 -3.54
CA ARG A 315 43.73 9.42 -4.65
C ARG A 315 43.24 9.92 -6.01
N ALA A 316 41.92 9.91 -6.24
CA ALA A 316 41.31 10.40 -7.47
C ALA A 316 41.72 11.84 -7.79
N MET A 317 41.44 12.78 -6.87
CA MET A 317 41.59 14.21 -7.15
C MET A 317 43.03 14.72 -7.01
N THR A 318 43.80 14.17 -6.07
CA THR A 318 45.13 14.70 -5.69
C THR A 318 46.27 13.95 -6.38
N THR A 319 46.14 12.64 -6.61
CA THR A 319 47.18 11.85 -7.28
C THR A 319 47.04 11.89 -8.80
N TYR A 320 45.80 11.78 -9.31
CA TYR A 320 45.55 11.65 -10.75
C TYR A 320 45.02 12.93 -11.42
N THR A 321 43.95 13.56 -10.92
CA THR A 321 43.43 14.80 -11.52
C THR A 321 44.43 15.96 -11.40
N GLN A 322 45.12 16.11 -10.26
CA GLN A 322 46.11 17.18 -10.09
C GLN A 322 47.38 16.98 -10.95
N THR A 323 47.81 15.74 -11.20
CA THR A 323 48.97 15.48 -12.09
C THR A 323 48.60 15.70 -13.55
N ALA A 324 47.41 15.28 -14.00
CA ALA A 324 46.87 15.65 -15.30
C ALA A 324 46.83 17.19 -15.49
N PHE A 325 46.39 17.94 -14.47
CA PHE A 325 46.34 19.41 -14.53
C PHE A 325 47.72 20.09 -14.56
N LYS A 326 48.75 19.49 -13.94
CA LYS A 326 50.14 19.97 -14.03
C LYS A 326 50.79 19.68 -15.39
N LEU A 327 50.27 18.71 -16.14
CA LEU A 327 50.76 18.33 -17.46
C LEU A 327 50.07 19.11 -18.59
N ASP A 328 48.77 19.43 -18.43
CA ASP A 328 47.97 20.26 -19.34
C ASP A 328 46.86 20.99 -18.55
N ASP A 329 47.04 22.30 -18.32
CA ASP A 329 46.11 23.14 -17.56
C ASP A 329 44.91 23.65 -18.40
N MET A 330 44.86 23.27 -19.68
CA MET A 330 43.83 23.61 -20.66
C MET A 330 43.00 22.38 -21.07
N HIS A 331 43.34 21.18 -20.59
CA HIS A 331 42.58 19.96 -20.86
C HIS A 331 41.16 20.02 -20.28
N ALA A 332 40.15 20.17 -21.16
CA ALA A 332 38.79 20.49 -20.75
C ALA A 332 38.18 19.50 -19.73
N LEU A 333 38.41 18.18 -19.90
CA LEU A 333 37.91 17.18 -18.95
C LEU A 333 38.54 17.33 -17.56
N THR A 334 39.86 17.56 -17.50
CA THR A 334 40.58 17.81 -16.24
C THR A 334 40.05 19.07 -15.56
N CYS A 335 39.83 20.14 -16.33
CA CYS A 335 39.24 21.38 -15.83
C CYS A 335 37.82 21.17 -15.27
N ALA A 336 36.98 20.37 -15.93
CA ALA A 336 35.65 20.02 -15.41
C ALA A 336 35.74 19.22 -14.10
N THR A 337 36.49 18.11 -14.07
CA THR A 337 36.63 17.25 -12.88
C THR A 337 37.23 18.00 -11.70
N PHE A 338 38.26 18.83 -11.93
CA PHE A 338 38.91 19.62 -10.88
C PHE A 338 38.07 20.83 -10.46
N GLY A 339 37.24 21.39 -11.35
CA GLY A 339 36.19 22.35 -10.99
C GLY A 339 35.18 21.75 -10.00
N GLY A 340 34.76 20.50 -10.20
CA GLY A 340 33.89 19.78 -9.26
C GLY A 340 34.49 19.60 -7.87
N TYR A 341 35.80 19.36 -7.78
CA TYR A 341 36.55 19.31 -6.51
C TYR A 341 36.54 20.67 -5.77
N PHE A 342 36.76 21.78 -6.49
CA PHE A 342 36.71 23.11 -5.88
C PHE A 342 35.28 23.56 -5.52
N LEU A 343 34.25 23.07 -6.21
CA LEU A 343 32.85 23.33 -5.88
C LEU A 343 32.49 22.74 -4.50
N LEU A 344 32.89 21.50 -4.24
CA LEU A 344 32.73 20.86 -2.93
C LEU A 344 33.50 21.59 -1.82
N ARG A 345 34.64 22.20 -2.16
CA ARG A 345 35.45 23.06 -1.26
C ARG A 345 35.00 24.53 -1.23
N ARG A 346 33.87 24.89 -1.87
CA ARG A 346 33.31 26.26 -1.94
C ARG A 346 34.31 27.33 -2.46
N ASN A 347 35.29 26.94 -3.28
CA ASN A 347 36.30 27.87 -3.84
C ASN A 347 35.84 28.41 -5.19
N TRP A 348 34.88 29.34 -5.16
CA TRP A 348 34.14 29.80 -6.34
C TRP A 348 35.02 30.35 -7.47
N ALA A 349 36.08 31.10 -7.16
CA ALA A 349 36.98 31.67 -8.16
C ALA A 349 37.72 30.60 -8.99
N ASN A 350 38.11 29.46 -8.39
CA ASN A 350 38.70 28.36 -9.15
C ASN A 350 37.64 27.54 -9.90
N VAL A 351 36.43 27.39 -9.36
CA VAL A 351 35.31 26.78 -10.10
C VAL A 351 35.04 27.56 -11.38
N GLU A 352 34.87 28.88 -11.29
CA GLU A 352 34.55 29.75 -12.41
C GLU A 352 35.64 29.73 -13.50
N ARG A 353 36.91 29.85 -13.10
CA ARG A 353 38.07 29.80 -14.01
C ARG A 353 38.19 28.47 -14.75
N LEU A 354 38.01 27.33 -14.05
CA LEU A 354 38.15 26.01 -14.64
C LEU A 354 36.92 25.61 -15.48
N ALA A 355 35.72 25.99 -15.04
CA ALA A 355 34.49 25.73 -15.79
C ALA A 355 34.45 26.52 -17.11
N ARG A 356 34.88 27.79 -17.14
CA ARG A 356 35.04 28.54 -18.41
C ARG A 356 36.04 27.86 -19.35
N ARG A 357 37.25 27.54 -18.87
CA ARG A 357 38.27 26.81 -19.66
C ARG A 357 37.74 25.49 -20.23
N SER A 358 36.92 24.75 -19.46
CA SER A 358 36.25 23.53 -19.94
C SER A 358 35.30 23.82 -21.12
N ILE A 359 34.42 24.81 -20.99
CA ILE A 359 33.48 25.23 -22.04
C ILE A 359 34.21 25.75 -23.28
N GLU A 360 35.29 26.51 -23.08
CA GLU A 360 36.08 27.15 -24.12
C GLU A 360 36.91 26.13 -24.92
N HIS A 361 37.62 25.20 -24.27
CA HIS A 361 38.54 24.29 -24.98
C HIS A 361 37.94 22.92 -25.36
N THR A 362 36.75 22.55 -24.88
CA THR A 362 36.14 21.26 -25.24
C THR A 362 35.75 21.14 -26.71
N ASP A 363 35.87 19.95 -27.28
CA ASP A 363 35.23 19.51 -28.53
C ASP A 363 34.00 18.61 -28.27
N VAL A 364 33.75 18.22 -27.02
CA VAL A 364 32.70 17.29 -26.59
C VAL A 364 31.60 18.02 -25.81
N ASN A 365 30.36 17.91 -26.31
CA ASN A 365 29.19 18.58 -25.72
C ASN A 365 28.86 18.16 -24.28
N ALA A 366 29.18 16.92 -23.88
CA ALA A 366 29.03 16.46 -22.49
C ALA A 366 29.90 17.26 -21.51
N VAL A 367 31.16 17.52 -21.86
CA VAL A 367 32.11 18.29 -21.04
C VAL A 367 31.74 19.78 -21.00
N ALA A 368 31.15 20.31 -22.08
CA ALA A 368 30.55 21.65 -22.08
C ALA A 368 29.35 21.75 -21.11
N SER A 369 28.47 20.74 -21.14
CA SER A 369 27.33 20.61 -20.23
C SER A 369 27.77 20.56 -18.76
N ASP A 370 28.82 19.80 -18.45
CA ASP A 370 29.39 19.70 -17.10
C ASP A 370 30.00 21.04 -16.66
N GLY A 371 30.70 21.75 -17.55
CA GLY A 371 31.19 23.11 -17.29
C GLY A 371 30.05 24.10 -16.98
N TRP A 372 28.99 24.13 -17.79
CA TRP A 372 27.81 24.97 -17.53
C TRP A 372 27.11 24.60 -16.22
N TYR A 373 27.02 23.32 -15.87
CA TYR A 373 26.44 22.86 -14.61
C TYR A 373 27.26 23.26 -13.38
N LEU A 374 28.60 23.28 -13.48
CA LEU A 374 29.47 23.78 -12.42
C LEU A 374 29.29 25.30 -12.20
N LEU A 375 29.16 26.08 -13.27
CA LEU A 375 28.82 27.50 -13.18
C LEU A 375 27.41 27.67 -12.57
N ALA A 376 26.42 26.92 -13.05
CA ALA A 376 25.05 26.99 -12.55
C ALA A 376 24.97 26.71 -11.04
N ARG A 377 25.70 25.68 -10.54
CA ARG A 377 25.79 25.41 -9.11
C ARG A 377 26.54 26.50 -8.34
N LYS A 378 27.57 27.11 -8.91
CA LYS A 378 28.28 28.23 -8.28
C LYS A 378 27.35 29.43 -8.11
N GLU A 379 26.65 29.87 -9.16
CA GLU A 379 25.68 30.99 -9.08
C GLU A 379 24.48 30.65 -8.18
N HIS A 380 24.02 29.38 -8.13
CA HIS A 380 22.96 28.91 -7.23
C HIS A 380 23.36 28.98 -5.75
N TYR A 381 24.65 28.75 -5.41
CA TYR A 381 25.16 28.99 -4.05
C TYR A 381 25.43 30.47 -3.76
N ASP A 382 25.72 31.28 -4.78
CA ASP A 382 25.95 32.74 -4.68
C ASP A 382 24.64 33.54 -4.56
N GLY A 383 23.52 32.94 -4.99
CA GLY A 383 22.17 33.53 -4.92
C GLY A 383 21.67 34.17 -6.23
N ASP A 384 22.47 34.21 -7.29
CA ASP A 384 22.01 34.71 -8.60
C ASP A 384 21.19 33.64 -9.34
N LEU A 385 19.90 33.61 -9.01
CA LEU A 385 18.94 32.67 -9.57
C LEU A 385 18.76 32.86 -11.09
N GLN A 386 18.99 34.06 -11.65
CA GLN A 386 18.81 34.31 -13.09
C GLN A 386 19.98 33.76 -13.91
N LYS A 387 21.22 34.07 -13.53
CA LYS A 387 22.41 33.46 -14.15
C LYS A 387 22.44 31.96 -13.95
N ALA A 388 22.08 31.46 -12.77
CA ALA A 388 21.96 30.04 -12.51
C ALA A 388 20.91 29.37 -13.43
N GLN A 389 19.75 29.98 -13.66
CA GLN A 389 18.70 29.44 -14.55
C GLN A 389 19.17 29.32 -16.00
N ASP A 390 19.83 30.36 -16.52
CA ASP A 390 20.45 30.37 -17.86
C ASP A 390 21.54 29.29 -17.99
N TYR A 391 22.42 29.18 -16.99
CA TYR A 391 23.50 28.19 -16.99
C TYR A 391 22.98 26.75 -16.87
N TYR A 392 21.92 26.49 -16.08
CA TYR A 392 21.26 25.18 -16.08
C TYR A 392 20.57 24.89 -17.43
N SER A 393 19.95 25.88 -18.08
CA SER A 393 19.36 25.72 -19.42
C SER A 393 20.43 25.37 -20.46
N LYS A 394 21.57 26.08 -20.46
CA LYS A 394 22.72 25.81 -21.33
C LYS A 394 23.36 24.44 -21.07
N ALA A 395 23.46 24.04 -19.81
CA ALA A 395 23.93 22.70 -19.44
C ALA A 395 23.01 21.60 -19.99
N ASP A 396 21.69 21.82 -19.96
CA ASP A 396 20.72 20.85 -20.46
C ASP A 396 20.69 20.78 -22.00
N GLN A 397 20.58 21.93 -22.66
CA GLN A 397 20.61 22.07 -24.12
C GLN A 397 21.85 21.42 -24.75
N ALA A 398 23.02 21.55 -24.13
CA ALA A 398 24.26 20.92 -24.59
C ALA A 398 24.18 19.38 -24.68
N ARG A 399 23.33 18.71 -23.88
CA ARG A 399 23.11 17.25 -23.97
C ARG A 399 21.85 16.85 -24.74
N GLY A 400 21.17 17.81 -25.38
CA GLY A 400 19.94 17.58 -26.15
C GLY A 400 18.65 17.99 -25.44
N GLY A 401 18.75 18.80 -24.37
CA GLY A 401 17.62 19.50 -23.76
C GLY A 401 16.53 18.61 -23.17
N ASP A 402 15.30 19.10 -23.26
CA ASP A 402 14.08 18.56 -22.65
C ASP A 402 13.92 17.03 -22.67
N ASP A 403 14.34 16.34 -23.74
CA ASP A 403 14.17 14.89 -23.87
C ASP A 403 15.39 14.11 -23.34
N ARG A 404 16.61 14.41 -23.80
CA ARG A 404 17.84 13.61 -23.51
C ARG A 404 18.85 14.26 -22.56
N GLY A 405 18.63 15.52 -22.20
CA GLY A 405 19.56 16.39 -21.49
C GLY A 405 19.96 15.98 -20.06
N TYR A 406 20.67 16.87 -19.39
CA TYR A 406 21.37 16.59 -18.13
C TYR A 406 20.41 16.59 -16.93
N LEU A 407 20.04 15.40 -16.45
CA LEU A 407 19.13 15.19 -15.32
C LEU A 407 19.43 16.08 -14.09
N PRO A 408 20.69 16.25 -13.61
CA PRO A 408 20.98 17.15 -12.49
C PRO A 408 20.76 18.65 -12.81
N ALA A 409 20.89 19.08 -14.07
CA ALA A 409 20.52 20.44 -14.47
C ALA A 409 19.00 20.62 -14.58
N LYS A 410 18.25 19.62 -15.06
CA LYS A 410 16.78 19.63 -15.05
C LYS A 410 16.24 19.74 -13.62
N PHE A 411 16.82 18.99 -12.67
CA PHE A 411 16.48 19.08 -11.26
C PHE A 411 16.84 20.44 -10.65
N GLY A 412 18.06 20.93 -10.86
CA GLY A 412 18.47 22.27 -10.41
C GLY A 412 17.55 23.38 -10.97
N ALA A 413 17.16 23.29 -12.24
CA ALA A 413 16.23 24.21 -12.89
C ALA A 413 14.75 24.03 -12.46
N ALA A 414 14.43 23.05 -11.61
CA ALA A 414 13.16 22.92 -10.89
C ALA A 414 13.27 23.45 -9.45
N GLN A 415 14.38 23.19 -8.76
CA GLN A 415 14.70 23.81 -7.46
C GLN A 415 14.69 25.34 -7.55
N LEU A 416 15.33 25.91 -8.58
CA LEU A 416 15.30 27.35 -8.85
C LEU A 416 13.89 27.90 -9.04
N LYS A 417 13.01 27.18 -9.75
CA LYS A 417 11.61 27.61 -9.93
C LYS A 417 10.85 27.63 -8.61
N THR A 418 11.08 26.63 -7.75
CA THR A 418 10.54 26.60 -6.38
C THR A 418 11.03 27.81 -5.57
N LEU A 419 12.33 28.14 -5.66
CA LEU A 419 12.93 29.33 -5.04
C LEU A 419 12.39 30.66 -5.62
N MET A 420 12.04 30.70 -6.90
CA MET A 420 11.37 31.83 -7.56
C MET A 420 9.84 31.89 -7.30
N ASN A 421 9.30 30.98 -6.48
CA ASN A 421 7.86 30.77 -6.23
C ASN A 421 7.02 30.43 -7.49
N ASP A 422 7.66 29.99 -8.58
CA ASP A 422 7.02 29.39 -9.76
C ASP A 422 6.73 27.90 -9.48
N LEU A 423 5.80 27.67 -8.54
CA LEU A 423 5.52 26.32 -8.03
C LEU A 423 4.93 25.41 -9.11
N ASP A 424 4.04 25.91 -9.96
CA ASP A 424 3.41 25.08 -11.00
C ASP A 424 4.36 24.82 -12.18
N GLY A 425 5.22 25.79 -12.53
CA GLY A 425 6.31 25.57 -13.47
C GLY A 425 7.39 24.64 -12.92
N ALA A 426 7.55 24.52 -11.60
CA ALA A 426 8.38 23.49 -10.95
C ALA A 426 7.69 22.11 -11.00
N LYS A 427 6.40 22.02 -10.60
CA LYS A 427 5.60 20.78 -10.68
C LYS A 427 5.63 20.18 -12.08
N PHE A 428 5.36 20.97 -13.12
CA PHE A 428 5.39 20.52 -14.53
C PHE A 428 6.76 19.96 -14.96
N ARG A 429 7.86 20.62 -14.58
CA ARG A 429 9.22 20.14 -14.88
C ARG A 429 9.52 18.83 -14.16
N LEU A 430 9.10 18.68 -12.91
CA LEU A 430 9.29 17.45 -12.14
C LEU A 430 8.43 16.30 -12.67
N GLU A 431 7.16 16.54 -13.04
CA GLU A 431 6.32 15.53 -13.70
C GLU A 431 6.92 15.07 -15.04
N LYS A 432 7.42 16.00 -15.88
CA LYS A 432 8.13 15.67 -17.13
C LYS A 432 9.46 14.94 -16.88
N MET A 433 10.12 15.19 -15.76
CA MET A 433 11.33 14.46 -15.39
C MET A 433 11.01 13.05 -14.89
N LEU A 434 9.93 12.87 -14.13
CA LEU A 434 9.50 11.56 -13.63
C LEU A 434 8.89 10.65 -14.70
N SER A 435 8.31 11.20 -15.77
CA SER A 435 7.85 10.40 -16.92
C SER A 435 9.01 9.84 -17.76
N THR A 436 10.20 10.47 -17.70
CA THR A 436 11.41 10.02 -18.40
C THR A 436 12.37 9.22 -17.51
N ASN A 437 12.51 9.58 -16.22
CA ASN A 437 13.31 8.83 -15.24
C ASN A 437 12.82 9.02 -13.80
N LYS A 438 12.60 7.91 -13.08
CA LYS A 438 12.11 7.90 -11.69
C LYS A 438 13.22 8.18 -10.66
N SER A 439 13.75 9.40 -10.70
CA SER A 439 14.64 9.96 -9.66
C SER A 439 13.89 10.06 -8.31
N VAL A 440 14.57 9.73 -7.22
CA VAL A 440 13.98 9.77 -5.87
C VAL A 440 13.87 11.21 -5.39
N GLU A 441 14.90 12.01 -5.65
CA GLU A 441 14.98 13.45 -5.39
C GLU A 441 13.83 14.22 -6.05
N ALA A 442 13.48 13.82 -7.28
CA ALA A 442 12.36 14.37 -8.03
C ALA A 442 10.99 13.98 -7.44
N MET A 443 10.82 12.72 -7.01
CA MET A 443 9.60 12.28 -6.31
C MET A 443 9.45 12.96 -4.95
N THR A 444 10.54 13.15 -4.21
CA THR A 444 10.58 13.89 -2.93
C THR A 444 10.11 15.33 -3.12
N LEU A 445 10.77 16.09 -4.01
CA LEU A 445 10.45 17.50 -4.21
C LEU A 445 9.01 17.70 -4.75
N LEU A 446 8.57 16.88 -5.70
CA LEU A 446 7.19 16.96 -6.22
C LEU A 446 6.16 16.52 -5.17
N GLY A 447 6.45 15.49 -4.37
CA GLY A 447 5.59 15.02 -3.30
C GLY A 447 5.39 16.07 -2.20
N ILE A 448 6.47 16.75 -1.81
CA ILE A 448 6.44 17.88 -0.85
C ILE A 448 5.69 19.08 -1.45
N LEU A 449 5.94 19.44 -2.72
CA LEU A 449 5.21 20.53 -3.40
C LEU A 449 3.69 20.29 -3.48
N HIS A 450 3.26 19.04 -3.65
CA HIS A 450 1.83 18.69 -3.58
C HIS A 450 1.31 18.60 -2.13
N ALA A 451 2.16 18.31 -1.14
CA ALA A 451 1.78 18.34 0.28
C ALA A 451 1.51 19.78 0.75
N GLU A 452 2.43 20.71 0.46
CA GLU A 452 2.27 22.13 0.84
C GLU A 452 1.11 22.81 0.10
N ASP A 453 0.87 22.49 -1.18
CA ASP A 453 -0.32 22.92 -1.94
C ASP A 453 -1.62 22.46 -1.22
N VAL A 454 -1.64 21.22 -0.71
CA VAL A 454 -2.75 20.68 0.10
C VAL A 454 -2.86 21.40 1.45
N PHE A 455 -1.77 21.69 2.14
CA PHE A 455 -1.83 22.37 3.44
C PHE A 455 -2.24 23.85 3.32
N ALA A 456 -1.79 24.55 2.27
CA ALA A 456 -2.21 25.92 1.97
C ALA A 456 -3.68 25.99 1.55
N LYS A 457 -4.17 25.04 0.74
CA LYS A 457 -5.59 24.93 0.38
C LYS A 457 -6.48 24.52 1.56
N GLN A 458 -5.98 23.72 2.51
CA GLN A 458 -6.64 23.46 3.79
C GLN A 458 -6.78 24.74 4.63
N ALA A 459 -5.71 25.51 4.80
CA ALA A 459 -5.71 26.75 5.59
C ALA A 459 -6.64 27.84 5.01
N THR A 460 -6.83 27.85 3.69
CA THR A 460 -7.76 28.76 2.99
C THR A 460 -9.18 28.20 2.83
N GLY A 461 -9.45 26.97 3.28
CA GLY A 461 -10.78 26.36 3.30
C GLY A 461 -11.30 25.82 1.95
N LEU A 462 -10.48 25.84 0.89
CA LEU A 462 -10.86 25.42 -0.46
C LEU A 462 -10.75 23.89 -0.60
N LYS A 463 -11.89 23.19 -0.68
CA LYS A 463 -11.95 21.72 -0.56
C LYS A 463 -11.88 20.94 -1.87
N GLU A 464 -12.32 21.50 -3.00
CA GLU A 464 -12.73 20.69 -4.17
C GLU A 464 -11.56 20.02 -4.92
N GLU A 465 -10.43 20.70 -5.12
CA GLU A 465 -9.22 20.10 -5.74
C GLU A 465 -8.38 19.24 -4.77
N LEU A 466 -8.66 19.33 -3.47
CA LEU A 466 -7.71 18.92 -2.43
C LEU A 466 -7.42 17.41 -2.42
N ALA A 467 -8.41 16.61 -2.80
CA ALA A 467 -8.36 15.16 -2.71
C ALA A 467 -7.34 14.54 -3.66
N ASP A 468 -7.19 15.06 -4.88
CA ASP A 468 -6.33 14.45 -5.90
C ASP A 468 -4.87 14.91 -5.77
N SER A 469 -4.62 16.18 -5.39
CA SER A 469 -3.28 16.62 -4.97
C SER A 469 -2.80 15.85 -3.74
N ARG A 470 -3.67 15.57 -2.77
CA ARG A 470 -3.34 14.74 -1.59
C ARG A 470 -3.03 13.29 -1.96
N LYS A 471 -3.78 12.68 -2.90
CA LYS A 471 -3.46 11.35 -3.45
C LYS A 471 -2.10 11.35 -4.17
N LYS A 472 -1.82 12.35 -5.02
CA LYS A 472 -0.52 12.51 -5.70
C LYS A 472 0.63 12.60 -4.70
N ALA A 473 0.51 13.48 -3.69
CA ALA A 473 1.52 13.64 -2.64
C ALA A 473 1.82 12.32 -1.91
N ILE A 474 0.79 11.65 -1.38
CA ILE A 474 0.93 10.37 -0.68
C ILE A 474 1.55 9.30 -1.59
N ALA A 475 1.12 9.21 -2.85
CA ALA A 475 1.64 8.21 -3.80
C ALA A 475 3.11 8.44 -4.17
N LEU A 476 3.59 9.69 -4.22
CA LEU A 476 5.00 10.02 -4.45
C LEU A 476 5.86 9.77 -3.21
N LEU A 477 5.41 10.22 -2.04
CA LEU A 477 6.18 10.08 -0.79
C LEU A 477 6.28 8.62 -0.32
N GLU A 478 5.24 7.78 -0.51
CA GLU A 478 5.37 6.33 -0.28
C GLU A 478 6.26 5.63 -1.34
N GLN A 479 6.36 6.13 -2.58
CA GLN A 479 7.36 5.62 -3.53
C GLN A 479 8.80 5.95 -3.10
N VAL A 480 9.02 7.13 -2.50
CA VAL A 480 10.30 7.49 -1.84
C VAL A 480 10.58 6.57 -0.64
N ARG A 481 9.59 6.34 0.23
CA ARG A 481 9.69 5.42 1.38
C ARG A 481 9.97 3.97 0.98
N VAL A 482 9.46 3.51 -0.16
CA VAL A 482 9.80 2.22 -0.76
C VAL A 482 11.23 2.21 -1.32
N ALA A 483 11.72 3.33 -1.87
CA ALA A 483 13.10 3.43 -2.34
C ALA A 483 14.14 3.37 -1.22
N TRP A 484 13.83 3.85 0.00
CA TRP A 484 14.69 3.69 1.18
C TRP A 484 14.87 2.22 1.61
N LYS A 485 13.86 1.38 1.37
CA LYS A 485 13.92 -0.07 1.68
C LYS A 485 14.77 -0.87 0.67
N ASP A 486 15.18 -0.26 -0.44
CA ASP A 486 16.02 -0.90 -1.44
C ASP A 486 17.50 -0.83 -1.02
N SER A 487 17.97 -1.90 -0.38
CA SER A 487 19.36 -2.05 0.08
C SER A 487 20.42 -1.79 -1.00
N LYS A 488 20.08 -1.93 -2.30
CA LYS A 488 20.99 -1.63 -3.41
C LYS A 488 21.24 -0.13 -3.60
N LYS A 489 20.34 0.73 -3.13
CA LYS A 489 20.40 2.19 -3.32
C LYS A 489 21.01 2.94 -2.14
N LYS A 490 21.04 2.33 -0.94
CA LYS A 490 21.61 2.90 0.30
C LYS A 490 21.22 4.37 0.56
N ILE A 491 19.95 4.72 0.33
CA ILE A 491 19.44 6.09 0.52
C ILE A 491 19.11 6.29 1.99
N SER A 492 19.61 7.38 2.59
CA SER A 492 19.21 7.79 3.94
C SER A 492 17.73 8.20 3.97
N PRO A 493 16.96 7.81 5.01
CA PRO A 493 15.62 8.33 5.21
C PRO A 493 15.64 9.85 5.49
N ASP A 494 14.49 10.50 5.28
CA ASP A 494 14.31 11.95 5.41
C ASP A 494 13.14 12.23 6.37
N SER A 495 13.42 12.94 7.47
CA SER A 495 12.42 13.33 8.47
C SER A 495 11.36 14.27 7.89
N GLY A 496 11.73 15.17 6.98
CA GLY A 496 10.81 16.09 6.31
C GLY A 496 9.78 15.38 5.43
N VAL A 497 10.18 14.29 4.77
CA VAL A 497 9.24 13.42 4.03
C VAL A 497 8.25 12.74 4.97
N LEU A 498 8.71 12.26 6.13
CA LEU A 498 7.88 11.53 7.10
C LEU A 498 6.91 12.44 7.85
N LEU A 499 7.33 13.65 8.24
CA LEU A 499 6.47 14.67 8.86
C LEU A 499 5.34 15.09 7.92
N ASN A 500 5.67 15.35 6.64
CA ASN A 500 4.68 15.67 5.61
C ASN A 500 3.72 14.49 5.37
N LEU A 501 4.24 13.26 5.28
CA LEU A 501 3.42 12.06 5.13
C LEU A 501 2.50 11.79 6.34
N ALA A 502 2.96 12.09 7.56
CA ALA A 502 2.16 11.98 8.78
C ALA A 502 0.97 12.96 8.75
N ARG A 503 1.22 14.25 8.45
CA ARG A 503 0.19 15.28 8.31
C ARG A 503 -0.79 14.98 7.17
N LEU A 504 -0.31 14.39 6.07
CA LEU A 504 -1.19 13.92 4.98
C LEU A 504 -2.08 12.73 5.41
N TYR A 505 -1.68 11.91 6.39
CA TYR A 505 -2.45 10.76 6.88
C TYR A 505 -3.40 11.06 8.05
N GLU A 506 -3.12 12.09 8.86
CA GLU A 506 -3.85 12.52 10.07
C GLU A 506 -5.36 12.20 10.07
N LEU A 507 -6.11 12.72 9.08
CA LEU A 507 -7.59 12.66 9.05
C LEU A 507 -8.22 11.35 8.54
N ASP A 508 -7.45 10.47 7.89
CA ASP A 508 -7.99 9.25 7.24
C ASP A 508 -7.19 7.96 7.54
N SER A 509 -6.04 8.06 8.21
CA SER A 509 -5.19 6.91 8.58
C SER A 509 -4.26 7.25 9.76
N PRO A 510 -4.80 7.56 10.95
CA PRO A 510 -4.01 7.99 12.12
C PRO A 510 -2.94 6.96 12.53
N ASP A 511 -3.19 5.65 12.40
CA ASP A 511 -2.19 4.61 12.65
C ASP A 511 -0.95 4.74 11.75
N LYS A 512 -1.13 5.18 10.50
CA LYS A 512 -0.02 5.44 9.57
C LYS A 512 0.71 6.73 9.91
N ALA A 513 -0.01 7.75 10.37
CA ALA A 513 0.59 9.00 10.81
C ALA A 513 1.48 8.75 12.04
N LEU A 514 0.96 8.05 13.05
CA LEU A 514 1.71 7.60 14.23
C LEU A 514 2.95 6.78 13.84
N ALA A 515 2.81 5.81 12.93
CA ALA A 515 3.93 5.00 12.45
C ALA A 515 4.93 5.76 11.53
N CYS A 516 4.64 7.00 11.12
CA CYS A 516 5.61 7.88 10.51
C CYS A 516 6.29 8.75 11.57
N LEU A 517 5.54 9.31 12.53
CA LEU A 517 6.12 10.09 13.63
C LEU A 517 7.03 9.27 14.54
N GLN A 518 6.69 8.01 14.84
CA GLN A 518 7.56 7.09 15.59
C GLN A 518 8.86 6.75 14.84
N HIS A 519 8.88 6.88 13.51
CA HIS A 519 10.11 6.71 12.73
C HIS A 519 10.93 8.01 12.70
N VAL A 520 10.29 9.18 12.77
CA VAL A 520 10.99 10.46 13.01
C VAL A 520 11.59 10.49 14.42
N GLU A 521 10.86 10.02 15.44
CA GLU A 521 11.35 9.85 16.81
C GLU A 521 12.61 8.97 16.85
N GLN A 522 12.66 7.89 16.06
CA GLN A 522 13.87 7.06 15.91
C GLN A 522 15.03 7.82 15.26
N LEU A 523 14.79 8.56 14.18
CA LEU A 523 15.84 9.30 13.47
C LEU A 523 16.38 10.48 14.30
N GLU A 524 15.53 11.24 14.98
CA GLU A 524 15.96 12.31 15.89
C GLU A 524 16.76 11.75 17.08
N ILE A 525 16.44 10.54 17.59
CA ILE A 525 17.25 9.85 18.61
C ILE A 525 18.61 9.37 18.06
N GLU A 526 18.68 8.93 16.80
CA GLU A 526 19.91 8.51 16.13
C GLU A 526 20.84 9.69 15.78
N GLU A 527 20.31 10.89 15.56
CA GLU A 527 21.10 12.12 15.31
C GLU A 527 21.72 12.71 16.59
N ILE A 528 21.18 12.45 17.78
CA ILE A 528 21.73 12.94 19.06
C ILE A 528 23.04 12.21 19.40
N SER A 529 24.15 12.96 19.44
CA SER A 529 25.47 12.44 19.80
C SER A 529 25.52 12.02 21.27
N ASP A 530 26.23 10.93 21.55
CA ASP A 530 26.41 10.47 22.94
C ASP A 530 27.23 11.46 23.80
N ASN A 531 27.86 12.46 23.18
CA ASN A 531 28.56 13.56 23.87
C ASN A 531 27.60 14.64 24.41
N ASP A 532 26.35 14.70 23.94
CA ASP A 532 25.39 15.74 24.32
C ASP A 532 24.55 15.38 25.57
N LEU A 533 24.77 14.19 26.15
CA LEU A 533 24.06 13.71 27.32
C LEU A 533 24.62 14.24 28.65
N PRO A 534 23.80 14.32 29.72
CA PRO A 534 24.27 14.56 31.07
C PRO A 534 25.27 13.49 31.55
N GLU A 535 26.38 13.94 32.14
CA GLU A 535 27.36 13.05 32.76
C GLU A 535 26.75 12.25 33.93
N GLY A 536 27.03 10.94 33.99
CA GLY A 536 26.64 10.07 35.12
C GLY A 536 25.41 9.18 34.92
N LEU A 537 24.89 9.06 33.69
CA LEU A 537 23.81 8.12 33.34
C LEU A 537 24.39 6.76 32.91
N GLU A 538 24.29 5.74 33.77
CA GLU A 538 24.78 4.37 33.49
C GLU A 538 23.69 3.42 32.94
N ASP A 539 22.41 3.67 33.23
CA ASP A 539 21.30 2.81 32.81
C ASP A 539 20.78 3.18 31.41
N GLU A 540 20.71 2.22 30.48
CA GLU A 540 20.16 2.39 29.12
C GLU A 540 18.77 3.04 29.09
N ILE A 541 17.91 2.72 30.07
CA ILE A 541 16.56 3.30 30.20
C ILE A 541 16.63 4.80 30.50
N THR A 542 17.59 5.24 31.31
CA THR A 542 17.78 6.65 31.67
C THR A 542 18.44 7.44 30.53
N ILE A 543 19.35 6.81 29.79
CA ILE A 543 19.92 7.34 28.54
C ILE A 543 18.83 7.53 27.49
N ALA A 544 17.96 6.53 27.30
CA ALA A 544 16.84 6.62 26.36
C ALA A 544 15.83 7.72 26.78
N ALA A 545 15.50 7.82 28.06
CA ALA A 545 14.65 8.90 28.58
C ALA A 545 15.29 10.29 28.40
N ALA A 546 16.59 10.42 28.65
CA ALA A 546 17.33 11.67 28.45
C ALA A 546 17.38 12.09 26.98
N LYS A 547 17.67 11.16 26.03
CA LYS A 547 17.56 11.45 24.58
C LYS A 547 16.13 11.86 24.21
N ARG A 548 15.10 11.20 24.78
CA ARG A 548 13.69 11.52 24.54
C ARG A 548 13.28 12.90 25.05
N GLU A 549 13.84 13.38 26.15
CA GLU A 549 13.63 14.74 26.68
C GLU A 549 14.36 15.84 25.89
N MET A 550 15.19 15.49 24.90
CA MET A 550 15.81 16.44 23.96
C MET A 550 15.08 16.54 22.61
N LEU A 551 14.08 15.70 22.35
CA LEU A 551 13.30 15.71 21.10
C LEU A 551 12.34 16.90 20.99
N SER A 552 11.87 17.17 19.77
CA SER A 552 10.86 18.21 19.51
C SER A 552 9.60 18.03 20.39
N PRO A 553 9.19 19.06 21.16
CA PRO A 553 7.91 19.05 21.88
C PRO A 553 6.71 18.88 20.94
N GLN A 554 6.79 19.42 19.72
CA GLN A 554 5.76 19.29 18.71
C GLN A 554 5.60 17.82 18.26
N LEU A 555 6.71 17.11 18.04
CA LEU A 555 6.71 15.68 17.70
C LEU A 555 6.07 14.86 18.83
N LEU A 556 6.56 15.01 20.06
CA LEU A 556 6.05 14.29 21.24
C LEU A 556 4.58 14.59 21.53
N ASN A 557 4.15 15.86 21.41
CA ASN A 557 2.74 16.24 21.52
C ASN A 557 1.87 15.55 20.45
N ASN A 558 2.30 15.54 19.19
CA ASN A 558 1.53 14.95 18.10
C ASN A 558 1.43 13.42 18.22
N ILE A 559 2.51 12.76 18.66
CA ILE A 559 2.49 11.34 19.04
C ILE A 559 1.50 11.14 20.21
N GLY A 560 1.54 11.99 21.25
CA GLY A 560 0.57 12.00 22.35
C GLY A 560 -0.90 12.08 21.87
N CYS A 561 -1.20 12.97 20.91
CA CYS A 561 -2.54 13.12 20.33
C CYS A 561 -3.02 11.84 19.62
N PHE A 562 -2.18 11.16 18.84
CA PHE A 562 -2.55 9.89 18.21
C PHE A 562 -2.71 8.75 19.24
N HIS A 563 -1.89 8.70 20.29
CA HIS A 563 -2.10 7.75 21.39
C HIS A 563 -3.40 8.01 22.16
N PHE A 564 -3.79 9.28 22.35
CA PHE A 564 -5.09 9.67 22.92
C PHE A 564 -6.27 9.24 22.04
N GLN A 565 -6.17 9.46 20.72
CA GLN A 565 -7.18 9.01 19.74
C GLN A 565 -7.31 7.47 19.71
N ALA A 566 -6.21 6.75 19.93
CA ALA A 566 -6.17 5.29 20.02
C ALA A 566 -6.62 4.73 21.39
N GLU A 567 -7.20 5.56 22.28
CA GLU A 567 -7.65 5.20 23.63
C GLU A 567 -6.50 4.71 24.57
N ARG A 568 -5.24 5.01 24.23
CA ARG A 568 -4.02 4.60 24.98
C ARG A 568 -3.55 5.68 25.96
N TYR A 569 -4.43 6.08 26.87
CA TYR A 569 -4.26 7.27 27.71
C TYR A 569 -2.96 7.32 28.52
N ALA A 570 -2.51 6.21 29.10
CA ALA A 570 -1.25 6.17 29.86
C ALA A 570 -0.01 6.54 29.02
N GLN A 571 0.05 6.09 27.76
CA GLN A 571 1.13 6.45 26.82
C GLN A 571 0.99 7.90 26.35
N ALA A 572 -0.23 8.37 26.11
CA ALA A 572 -0.48 9.78 25.78
C ALA A 572 -0.01 10.72 26.91
N ARG A 573 -0.32 10.38 28.17
CA ARG A 573 0.12 11.12 29.37
C ARG A 573 1.65 11.20 29.45
N GLU A 574 2.34 10.08 29.25
CA GLU A 574 3.81 10.03 29.24
C GLU A 574 4.38 10.94 28.13
N ASN A 575 3.87 10.83 26.91
CA ASN A 575 4.31 11.64 25.78
C ASN A 575 4.08 13.16 26.01
N PHE A 576 2.94 13.56 26.58
CA PHE A 576 2.69 14.97 26.91
C PHE A 576 3.55 15.46 28.09
N GLN A 577 3.84 14.62 29.08
CA GLN A 577 4.78 14.97 30.16
C GLN A 577 6.22 15.13 29.65
N ALA A 578 6.67 14.24 28.74
CA ALA A 578 7.96 14.37 28.07
C ALA A 578 8.02 15.64 27.19
N ALA A 579 6.96 15.94 26.42
CA ALA A 579 6.84 17.16 25.64
C ALA A 579 6.95 18.42 26.52
N LEU A 580 6.27 18.43 27.68
CA LEU A 580 6.34 19.54 28.63
C LEU A 580 7.76 19.74 29.20
N ARG A 581 8.47 18.64 29.55
CA ARG A 581 9.87 18.69 30.00
C ARG A 581 10.79 19.20 28.90
N SER A 582 10.62 18.75 27.66
CA SER A 582 11.37 19.25 26.51
C SER A 582 11.11 20.75 26.26
N SER A 583 9.85 21.22 26.34
CA SER A 583 9.55 22.66 26.23
C SER A 583 10.27 23.50 27.29
N VAL A 584 10.36 23.02 28.54
CA VAL A 584 11.13 23.69 29.60
C VAL A 584 12.64 23.60 29.34
N SER A 585 13.15 22.46 28.86
CA SER A 585 14.54 22.27 28.47
C SER A 585 14.97 23.23 27.35
N ILE A 586 14.11 23.43 26.34
CA ILE A 586 14.32 24.38 25.24
C ILE A 586 14.23 25.83 25.76
N SER A 587 13.22 26.16 26.58
CA SER A 587 13.10 27.50 27.16
C SER A 587 14.28 27.90 28.05
N ASN A 588 14.98 26.93 28.66
CA ASN A 588 16.21 27.15 29.42
C ASN A 588 17.47 27.26 28.54
N LYS A 589 17.41 26.82 27.28
CA LYS A 589 18.52 26.88 26.31
C LYS A 589 18.44 28.11 25.39
N ASP A 590 17.23 28.54 25.03
CA ASP A 590 17.00 29.64 24.10
C ASP A 590 15.75 30.46 24.51
N GLU A 591 15.97 31.63 25.11
CA GLU A 591 14.91 32.57 25.50
C GLU A 591 14.19 33.22 24.30
N THR A 592 14.66 33.04 23.06
CA THR A 592 14.03 33.63 21.87
C THR A 592 12.88 32.79 21.30
N VAL A 593 12.73 31.54 21.76
CA VAL A 593 11.63 30.66 21.35
C VAL A 593 10.42 30.89 22.24
N ASP A 594 9.30 31.35 21.66
CA ASP A 594 8.00 31.39 22.35
C ASP A 594 7.52 29.96 22.63
N THR A 595 7.82 29.48 23.83
CA THR A 595 7.40 28.18 24.33
C THR A 595 6.04 28.23 25.05
N ASP A 596 5.46 29.40 25.33
CA ASP A 596 4.25 29.49 26.15
C ASP A 596 3.01 29.01 25.39
N ALA A 597 2.91 29.30 24.09
CA ALA A 597 1.87 28.73 23.22
C ALA A 597 1.94 27.18 23.14
N LEU A 598 3.15 26.62 23.15
CA LEU A 598 3.40 25.17 23.16
C LEU A 598 3.03 24.57 24.52
N VAL A 599 3.56 25.13 25.62
CA VAL A 599 3.28 24.70 27.00
C VAL A 599 1.79 24.76 27.30
N SER A 600 1.08 25.79 26.84
CA SER A 600 -0.36 25.94 26.99
C SER A 600 -1.14 24.86 26.25
N THR A 601 -0.76 24.58 25.00
CA THR A 601 -1.38 23.52 24.18
C THR A 601 -1.12 22.12 24.75
N ILE A 602 0.11 21.84 25.17
CA ILE A 602 0.50 20.57 25.81
C ILE A 602 -0.23 20.40 27.15
N SER A 603 -0.38 21.47 27.93
CA SER A 603 -1.11 21.44 29.21
C SER A 603 -2.60 21.19 29.02
N TYR A 604 -3.24 21.80 28.02
CA TYR A 604 -4.63 21.49 27.65
C TYR A 604 -4.78 20.02 27.25
N ASN A 605 -3.90 19.52 26.39
CA ASN A 605 -3.91 18.12 25.94
C ASN A 605 -3.69 17.14 27.11
N LEU A 606 -2.77 17.44 28.03
CA LEU A 606 -2.53 16.66 29.24
C LEU A 606 -3.77 16.64 30.16
N GLY A 607 -4.43 17.80 30.36
CA GLY A 607 -5.71 17.89 31.08
C GLY A 607 -6.81 17.04 30.43
N ARG A 608 -6.86 17.00 29.09
CA ARG A 608 -7.79 16.15 28.32
C ARG A 608 -7.50 14.66 28.51
N VAL A 609 -6.25 14.24 28.73
CA VAL A 609 -5.91 12.85 29.09
C VAL A 609 -6.42 12.50 30.48
N TYR A 610 -6.11 13.31 31.50
CA TYR A 610 -6.57 13.05 32.88
C TYR A 610 -8.11 13.00 32.97
N GLU A 611 -8.82 13.87 32.25
CA GLU A 611 -10.28 13.86 32.18
C GLU A 611 -10.83 12.59 31.50
N ALA A 612 -10.09 12.00 30.56
CA ALA A 612 -10.48 10.75 29.88
C ALA A 612 -10.16 9.50 30.73
N GLU A 613 -9.07 9.53 31.52
CA GLU A 613 -8.76 8.52 32.54
C GLU A 613 -9.72 8.57 33.75
N GLY A 614 -10.48 9.65 33.90
CA GLY A 614 -11.41 9.86 35.02
C GLY A 614 -10.76 10.45 36.27
N ILE A 615 -9.53 10.98 36.15
CA ILE A 615 -8.79 11.64 37.24
C ILE A 615 -9.18 13.13 37.22
N GLU A 616 -10.44 13.42 37.58
CA GLU A 616 -11.04 14.73 37.42
C GLU A 616 -10.35 15.83 38.26
N ASP A 617 -9.82 15.49 39.44
CA ASP A 617 -9.10 16.44 40.32
C ASP A 617 -7.82 16.99 39.68
N GLU A 618 -7.01 16.14 39.03
CA GLU A 618 -5.77 16.58 38.36
C GLU A 618 -6.08 17.33 37.05
N ALA A 619 -7.13 16.91 36.33
CA ALA A 619 -7.62 17.67 35.18
C ALA A 619 -8.09 19.08 35.59
N GLU A 620 -8.83 19.21 36.69
CA GLU A 620 -9.29 20.51 37.18
C GLU A 620 -8.12 21.42 37.62
N LYS A 621 -7.11 20.87 38.31
CA LYS A 621 -5.88 21.62 38.66
C LYS A 621 -5.13 22.11 37.43
N ILE A 622 -4.96 21.26 36.42
CA ILE A 622 -4.22 21.61 35.20
C ILE A 622 -4.99 22.68 34.40
N TYR A 623 -6.31 22.52 34.21
CA TYR A 623 -7.12 23.55 33.55
C TYR A 623 -7.14 24.87 34.34
N LYS A 624 -7.17 24.85 35.68
CA LYS A 624 -6.98 26.06 36.50
C LYS A 624 -5.61 26.71 36.22
N SER A 625 -4.52 25.95 36.33
CA SER A 625 -3.16 26.47 36.11
C SER A 625 -2.90 27.00 34.69
N LEU A 626 -3.69 26.56 33.70
CA LEU A 626 -3.71 27.10 32.34
C LEU A 626 -4.53 28.40 32.27
N LEU A 627 -5.73 28.42 32.85
CA LEU A 627 -6.62 29.59 32.86
C LEU A 627 -6.11 30.73 33.77
N ASP A 628 -5.31 30.42 34.80
CA ASP A 628 -4.62 31.40 35.64
C ASP A 628 -3.52 32.15 34.86
N ARG A 629 -3.06 31.61 33.72
CA ARG A 629 -2.13 32.25 32.77
C ARG A 629 -2.86 32.89 31.60
N HIS A 630 -3.78 32.13 31.00
CA HIS A 630 -4.52 32.44 29.77
C HIS A 630 -6.04 32.33 30.01
N PRO A 631 -6.68 33.31 30.68
CA PRO A 631 -8.10 33.24 31.05
C PRO A 631 -9.04 33.20 29.83
N ASP A 632 -8.55 33.65 28.68
CA ASP A 632 -9.21 33.68 27.38
C ASP A 632 -9.19 32.33 26.64
N TYR A 633 -8.47 31.31 27.13
CA TYR A 633 -8.38 30.00 26.49
C TYR A 633 -9.72 29.23 26.57
N ILE A 634 -10.61 29.51 25.61
CA ILE A 634 -12.03 29.10 25.62
C ILE A 634 -12.21 27.58 25.74
N ASP A 635 -11.36 26.79 25.10
CA ASP A 635 -11.48 25.33 25.11
C ASP A 635 -11.24 24.72 26.50
N ALA A 636 -10.29 25.26 27.30
CA ALA A 636 -10.09 24.84 28.69
C ALA A 636 -11.24 25.30 29.59
N ASN A 637 -11.75 26.53 29.37
CA ASN A 637 -12.97 27.03 30.01
C ASN A 637 -14.18 26.12 29.72
N ILE A 638 -14.34 25.65 28.48
CA ILE A 638 -15.36 24.67 28.08
C ILE A 638 -15.21 23.36 28.88
N ARG A 639 -13.99 22.82 29.04
CA ARG A 639 -13.77 21.59 29.82
C ARG A 639 -14.00 21.82 31.31
N MET A 640 -13.58 22.96 31.85
CA MET A 640 -13.85 23.39 33.22
C MET A 640 -15.37 23.42 33.51
N ALA A 641 -16.15 24.09 32.64
CA ALA A 641 -17.61 24.12 32.76
C ALA A 641 -18.24 22.71 32.62
N CYS A 642 -17.68 21.85 31.78
CA CYS A 642 -18.11 20.45 31.65
C CYS A 642 -17.82 19.60 32.91
N LEU A 643 -16.69 19.84 33.60
CA LEU A 643 -16.35 19.20 34.88
C LEU A 643 -17.25 19.73 36.00
N GLN A 644 -17.40 21.05 36.11
CA GLN A 644 -18.30 21.69 37.08
C GLN A 644 -19.75 21.19 36.94
N LEU A 645 -20.24 20.95 35.72
CA LEU A 645 -21.58 20.40 35.51
C LEU A 645 -21.75 18.93 35.99
N ARG A 646 -20.66 18.16 36.12
CA ARG A 646 -20.70 16.80 36.72
C ARG A 646 -20.83 16.87 38.24
N SER A 647 -20.10 17.79 38.88
CA SER A 647 -20.07 17.94 40.34
C SER A 647 -21.24 18.77 40.89
N ASP A 648 -21.63 19.84 40.19
CA ASP A 648 -22.76 20.71 40.52
C ASP A 648 -23.49 21.20 39.25
N PRO A 649 -24.65 20.62 38.91
CA PRO A 649 -25.44 21.02 37.74
C PRO A 649 -25.87 22.49 37.72
N THR A 650 -25.89 23.19 38.86
CA THR A 650 -26.24 24.62 38.93
C THR A 650 -25.06 25.51 38.58
N LYS A 651 -23.90 25.30 39.23
CA LYS A 651 -22.67 26.05 38.91
C LYS A 651 -22.21 25.81 37.47
N GLY A 652 -22.27 24.57 37.00
CA GLY A 652 -21.95 24.27 35.60
C GLY A 652 -22.90 24.96 34.60
N ALA A 653 -24.18 25.13 34.92
CA ALA A 653 -25.12 25.87 34.08
C ALA A 653 -24.80 27.37 34.03
N GLU A 654 -24.46 27.96 35.19
CA GLU A 654 -24.03 29.35 35.29
C GLU A 654 -22.71 29.58 34.53
N ALA A 655 -21.73 28.68 34.66
CA ALA A 655 -20.47 28.75 33.93
C ALA A 655 -20.68 28.66 32.39
N ILE A 656 -21.46 27.70 31.89
CA ILE A 656 -21.76 27.61 30.45
C ILE A 656 -22.43 28.90 29.95
N LYS A 657 -23.32 29.51 30.75
CA LYS A 657 -23.95 30.78 30.40
C LYS A 657 -22.95 31.94 30.41
N GLN A 658 -22.09 32.04 31.42
CA GLN A 658 -21.04 33.06 31.49
C GLN A 658 -20.11 32.99 30.28
N LEU A 659 -19.75 31.80 29.82
CA LEU A 659 -18.94 31.61 28.60
C LEU A 659 -19.69 32.03 27.33
N LEU A 660 -20.99 31.78 27.23
CA LEU A 660 -21.81 32.24 26.09
C LEU A 660 -22.06 33.75 26.10
N ASP A 661 -22.14 34.36 27.28
CA ASP A 661 -22.25 35.82 27.44
C ASP A 661 -20.89 36.51 27.16
N ALA A 662 -19.76 35.83 27.40
CA ALA A 662 -18.39 36.32 27.17
C ALA A 662 -17.94 36.18 25.70
N ASP A 663 -18.12 35.02 25.08
CA ASP A 663 -17.98 34.83 23.62
C ASP A 663 -19.28 34.29 23.01
N PRO A 664 -20.19 35.19 22.59
CA PRO A 664 -21.40 34.82 21.85
C PRO A 664 -21.14 34.26 20.44
N GLY A 665 -19.92 34.35 19.91
CA GLY A 665 -19.54 33.89 18.57
C GLY A 665 -19.15 32.41 18.50
N ASN A 666 -18.51 31.89 19.55
CA ASN A 666 -17.92 30.55 19.53
C ASN A 666 -18.95 29.42 19.30
N LEU A 667 -18.79 28.68 18.20
CA LEU A 667 -19.68 27.57 17.83
C LEU A 667 -19.62 26.39 18.83
N GLN A 668 -18.48 26.12 19.47
CA GLN A 668 -18.38 25.08 20.50
C GLN A 668 -19.16 25.45 21.77
N VAL A 669 -19.03 26.70 22.25
CA VAL A 669 -19.82 27.21 23.38
C VAL A 669 -21.31 27.18 23.06
N ARG A 670 -21.69 27.57 21.83
CA ARG A 670 -23.08 27.46 21.35
C ARG A 670 -23.58 26.02 21.30
N ALA A 671 -22.79 25.06 20.84
CA ALA A 671 -23.15 23.65 20.84
C ALA A 671 -23.35 23.12 22.28
N LEU A 672 -22.45 23.45 23.21
CA LEU A 672 -22.54 23.08 24.62
C LEU A 672 -23.79 23.67 25.30
N TYR A 673 -24.13 24.93 25.03
CA TYR A 673 -25.34 25.54 25.56
C TYR A 673 -26.62 24.92 24.97
N GLY A 674 -26.64 24.58 23.68
CA GLY A 674 -27.75 23.83 23.06
C GLY A 674 -27.95 22.45 23.69
N TRP A 675 -26.85 21.72 23.88
CA TRP A 675 -26.81 20.43 24.59
C TRP A 675 -27.32 20.54 26.04
N HIS A 676 -26.98 21.64 26.73
CA HIS A 676 -27.46 21.91 28.08
C HIS A 676 -28.98 22.20 28.11
N LEU A 677 -29.47 23.08 27.21
CA LEU A 677 -30.90 23.39 27.08
C LEU A 677 -31.74 22.14 26.79
N ASN A 678 -31.23 21.22 25.97
CA ASN A 678 -31.89 19.95 25.67
C ASN A 678 -32.13 19.11 26.93
N ARG A 679 -31.16 19.08 27.86
CA ARG A 679 -31.23 18.38 29.15
C ARG A 679 -32.16 19.05 30.17
N THR A 680 -32.16 20.38 30.26
CA THR A 680 -32.82 21.11 31.36
C THR A 680 -34.25 21.57 31.05
N LYS A 681 -34.64 21.67 29.78
CA LYS A 681 -35.97 22.19 29.41
C LYS A 681 -37.13 21.24 29.74
N LYS A 682 -38.29 21.82 30.03
CA LYS A 682 -39.58 21.10 29.99
C LYS A 682 -39.99 20.90 28.53
N ARG A 683 -40.48 19.72 28.17
CA ARG A 683 -40.93 19.42 26.79
C ARG A 683 -42.16 20.25 26.42
N THR A 684 -42.16 20.80 25.21
CA THR A 684 -43.23 21.64 24.67
C THR A 684 -43.55 21.25 23.23
N LEU A 685 -44.84 21.00 22.93
CA LEU A 685 -45.33 20.74 21.57
C LEU A 685 -45.29 22.00 20.68
N ALA A 686 -45.23 23.19 21.28
CA ALA A 686 -45.20 24.47 20.58
C ALA A 686 -43.77 24.81 20.14
N ILE A 687 -43.42 24.43 18.90
CA ILE A 687 -42.09 24.62 18.29
C ILE A 687 -41.48 26.01 18.54
N ASN A 688 -42.26 27.09 18.35
CA ASN A 688 -41.78 28.48 18.43
C ASN A 688 -41.56 28.98 19.89
N GLU A 689 -42.03 28.23 20.88
CA GLU A 689 -41.89 28.53 22.31
C GLU A 689 -40.62 27.90 22.92
N ASP A 690 -40.08 26.89 22.25
CA ASP A 690 -38.92 26.13 22.70
C ASP A 690 -37.63 26.96 22.68
N GLN A 691 -36.93 26.99 23.83
CA GLN A 691 -35.70 27.75 24.01
C GLN A 691 -34.53 27.17 23.19
N GLU A 692 -34.49 25.86 23.01
CA GLU A 692 -33.47 25.19 22.18
C GLU A 692 -33.66 25.56 20.70
N GLN A 693 -34.92 25.61 20.22
CA GLN A 693 -35.20 26.04 18.85
C GLN A 693 -34.76 27.48 18.60
N ARG A 694 -35.01 28.37 19.56
CA ARG A 694 -34.62 29.79 19.48
C ARG A 694 -33.10 29.94 19.42
N HIS A 695 -32.36 29.17 20.22
CA HIS A 695 -30.90 29.16 20.22
C HIS A 695 -30.31 28.67 18.89
N TYR A 696 -30.70 27.48 18.42
CA TYR A 696 -30.21 26.97 17.13
C TYR A 696 -30.64 27.88 15.96
N LYS A 697 -31.87 28.39 15.96
CA LYS A 697 -32.33 29.35 14.94
C LYS A 697 -31.50 30.63 14.97
N HIS A 698 -31.12 31.13 16.15
CA HIS A 698 -30.23 32.29 16.27
C HIS A 698 -28.86 31.97 15.65
N THR A 699 -28.19 30.91 16.11
CA THR A 699 -26.89 30.45 15.56
C THR A 699 -26.91 30.34 14.03
N LEU A 700 -27.94 29.69 13.46
CA LEU A 700 -28.12 29.46 12.03
C LEU A 700 -28.53 30.72 11.22
N MET A 701 -28.88 31.83 11.87
CA MET A 701 -29.27 33.09 11.22
C MET A 701 -28.26 34.22 11.42
N THR A 702 -27.48 34.21 12.50
CA THR A 702 -26.57 35.33 12.86
C THR A 702 -25.09 34.98 12.89
N TYR A 703 -24.71 33.70 12.92
CA TYR A 703 -23.29 33.27 12.95
C TYR A 703 -22.93 32.37 11.76
N ASP A 704 -23.47 31.14 11.70
CA ASP A 704 -23.21 30.22 10.59
C ASP A 704 -24.45 29.46 10.14
N LYS A 705 -24.86 29.69 8.89
CA LYS A 705 -25.94 29.01 8.16
C LYS A 705 -25.68 27.50 8.00
N HIS A 706 -24.45 27.04 8.15
CA HIS A 706 -23.98 25.68 7.89
C HIS A 706 -23.51 24.93 9.15
N ASP A 707 -23.71 25.48 10.36
CA ASP A 707 -23.38 24.79 11.60
C ASP A 707 -24.08 23.41 11.69
N ILE A 708 -23.24 22.37 11.57
CA ILE A 708 -23.62 20.97 11.61
C ILE A 708 -24.32 20.61 12.92
N TYR A 709 -23.91 21.21 14.04
CA TYR A 709 -24.50 20.92 15.35
C TYR A 709 -25.92 21.49 15.45
N SER A 710 -26.11 22.78 15.19
CA SER A 710 -27.44 23.41 15.22
C SER A 710 -28.39 22.82 14.17
N LEU A 711 -27.91 22.43 12.99
CA LEU A 711 -28.74 21.72 12.00
C LEU A 711 -29.19 20.34 12.50
N THR A 712 -28.29 19.56 13.09
CA THR A 712 -28.59 18.23 13.65
C THR A 712 -29.52 18.34 14.86
N GLY A 713 -29.31 19.34 15.73
CA GLY A 713 -30.18 19.67 16.86
C GLY A 713 -31.59 20.07 16.41
N MET A 714 -31.70 20.89 15.36
CA MET A 714 -32.99 21.23 14.73
C MET A 714 -33.69 20.00 14.14
N GLY A 715 -32.96 19.09 13.47
CA GLY A 715 -33.51 17.81 13.01
C GLY A 715 -34.07 16.97 14.16
N ASN A 716 -33.27 16.76 15.21
CA ASN A 716 -33.65 16.01 16.42
C ASN A 716 -34.89 16.59 17.11
N LEU A 717 -34.98 17.91 17.23
CA LEU A 717 -36.13 18.59 17.83
C LEU A 717 -37.42 18.38 17.01
N ASN A 718 -37.34 18.43 15.68
CA ASN A 718 -38.50 18.15 14.82
C ASN A 718 -38.92 16.68 14.91
N LEU A 719 -38.00 15.72 15.05
CA LEU A 719 -38.35 14.30 15.30
C LEU A 719 -39.13 14.13 16.62
N VAL A 720 -38.62 14.67 17.74
CA VAL A 720 -39.26 14.54 19.06
C VAL A 720 -40.68 15.11 19.04
N ILE A 721 -40.85 16.31 18.48
CA ILE A 721 -42.17 16.96 18.39
C ILE A 721 -43.10 16.17 17.45
N ALA A 722 -42.62 15.70 16.30
CA ALA A 722 -43.41 14.86 15.38
C ALA A 722 -43.83 13.51 16.00
N ARG A 723 -43.06 12.97 16.95
CA ARG A 723 -43.39 11.73 17.68
C ARG A 723 -44.51 11.93 18.69
N GLU A 724 -44.54 13.08 19.36
CA GLU A 724 -45.53 13.47 20.38
C GLU A 724 -46.83 14.08 19.79
N MET A 725 -46.89 14.39 18.49
CA MET A 725 -48.13 14.87 17.85
C MET A 725 -49.29 13.85 17.86
N PRO A 726 -50.56 14.32 17.98
CA PRO A 726 -51.77 13.50 17.82
C PRO A 726 -51.83 12.71 16.51
N ARG A 727 -52.66 11.66 16.47
CA ARG A 727 -52.70 10.69 15.34
C ARG A 727 -54.10 10.47 14.76
N ASP A 728 -55.09 11.13 15.33
CA ASP A 728 -56.50 10.72 15.29
C ASP A 728 -57.21 11.23 14.04
N THR A 729 -56.96 12.49 13.67
CA THR A 729 -57.43 13.09 12.41
C THR A 729 -56.41 12.92 11.29
N GLU A 730 -56.89 12.91 10.05
CA GLU A 730 -56.03 12.90 8.86
C GLU A 730 -55.18 14.17 8.74
N GLN A 731 -55.71 15.32 9.16
CA GLN A 731 -54.95 16.57 9.23
C GLN A 731 -53.79 16.51 10.24
N HIS A 732 -53.94 15.80 11.37
CA HIS A 732 -52.82 15.58 12.28
C HIS A 732 -51.75 14.66 11.66
N LYS A 733 -52.14 13.62 10.92
CA LYS A 733 -51.21 12.73 10.19
C LYS A 733 -50.40 13.49 9.14
N ASP A 734 -51.06 14.36 8.36
CA ASP A 734 -50.43 15.25 7.37
C ASP A 734 -49.41 16.22 8.01
N ARG A 735 -49.82 16.97 9.04
CA ARG A 735 -48.92 17.88 9.78
C ARG A 735 -47.71 17.15 10.39
N ARG A 736 -47.94 15.94 10.92
CA ARG A 736 -46.90 15.09 11.48
C ARG A 736 -45.90 14.65 10.41
N SER A 737 -46.38 14.14 9.27
CA SER A 737 -45.51 13.71 8.17
C SER A 737 -44.70 14.87 7.60
N LYS A 738 -45.29 16.05 7.42
CA LYS A 738 -44.58 17.29 7.05
C LYS A 738 -43.48 17.66 8.05
N THR A 739 -43.68 17.39 9.35
CA THR A 739 -42.66 17.64 10.38
C THR A 739 -41.52 16.61 10.33
N TYR A 740 -41.79 15.33 10.02
CA TYR A 740 -40.74 14.34 9.74
C TYR A 740 -39.96 14.68 8.46
N HIS A 741 -40.62 15.12 7.39
CA HIS A 741 -39.93 15.55 6.17
C HIS A 741 -39.00 16.74 6.45
N ARG A 742 -39.46 17.73 7.22
CA ARG A 742 -38.60 18.85 7.67
C ARG A 742 -37.43 18.42 8.56
N ALA A 743 -37.60 17.40 9.39
CA ALA A 743 -36.49 16.83 10.15
C ALA A 743 -35.44 16.19 9.21
N ILE A 744 -35.90 15.43 8.21
CA ILE A 744 -35.05 14.83 7.18
C ILE A 744 -34.33 15.89 6.35
N GLU A 745 -35.00 16.98 5.94
CA GLU A 745 -34.38 18.13 5.24
C GLU A 745 -33.18 18.71 6.02
N PHE A 746 -33.29 18.85 7.35
CA PHE A 746 -32.17 19.31 8.17
C PHE A 746 -31.00 18.29 8.20
N PHE A 747 -31.29 17.01 8.34
CA PHE A 747 -30.25 15.97 8.34
C PHE A 747 -29.59 15.75 6.97
N ASP A 748 -30.36 15.85 5.87
CA ASP A 748 -29.86 15.75 4.49
C ASP A 748 -28.96 16.94 4.14
N LYS A 749 -29.31 18.15 4.62
CA LYS A 749 -28.41 19.30 4.58
C LYS A 749 -27.12 19.07 5.38
N VAL A 750 -27.15 18.34 6.49
CA VAL A 750 -25.93 17.97 7.21
C VAL A 750 -25.11 16.94 6.43
N LEU A 751 -25.74 15.92 5.85
CA LEU A 751 -25.05 14.87 5.09
C LEU A 751 -24.44 15.36 3.76
N THR A 752 -24.95 16.47 3.21
CA THR A 752 -24.32 17.16 2.06
C THR A 752 -23.14 18.05 2.46
N LEU A 753 -23.07 18.52 3.71
CA LEU A 753 -21.94 19.29 4.26
C LEU A 753 -20.83 18.38 4.84
N ASP A 754 -21.23 17.29 5.50
CA ASP A 754 -20.38 16.22 6.01
C ASP A 754 -21.01 14.83 5.76
N PRO A 755 -20.61 14.14 4.67
CA PRO A 755 -21.04 12.78 4.39
C PRO A 755 -20.58 11.73 5.41
N LYS A 756 -19.65 12.05 6.33
CA LYS A 756 -19.21 11.16 7.41
C LYS A 756 -20.11 11.29 8.67
N ASN A 757 -21.08 12.21 8.73
CA ASN A 757 -21.87 12.47 9.93
C ASN A 757 -22.87 11.34 10.27
N ALA A 758 -22.47 10.49 11.23
CA ALA A 758 -23.27 9.36 11.69
C ALA A 758 -24.55 9.76 12.46
N PHE A 759 -24.59 10.91 13.14
CA PHE A 759 -25.78 11.35 13.89
C PHE A 759 -26.90 11.83 12.95
N ALA A 760 -26.55 12.55 11.89
CA ALA A 760 -27.51 12.94 10.86
C ALA A 760 -28.09 11.70 10.14
N ALA A 761 -27.23 10.73 9.79
CA ALA A 761 -27.67 9.45 9.25
C ALA A 761 -28.61 8.70 10.23
N GLN A 762 -28.29 8.67 11.53
CA GLN A 762 -29.15 8.10 12.57
C GLN A 762 -30.53 8.80 12.61
N GLY A 763 -30.56 10.13 12.49
CA GLY A 763 -31.79 10.94 12.41
C GLY A 763 -32.66 10.60 11.21
N VAL A 764 -32.08 10.48 10.01
CA VAL A 764 -32.77 10.02 8.79
C VAL A 764 -33.35 8.61 8.99
N GLY A 765 -32.57 7.69 9.58
CA GLY A 765 -33.01 6.34 9.90
C GLY A 765 -34.25 6.31 10.80
N ILE A 766 -34.29 7.14 11.86
CA ILE A 766 -35.46 7.27 12.73
C ILE A 766 -36.67 7.81 11.96
N GLY A 767 -36.50 8.89 11.18
CA GLY A 767 -37.59 9.50 10.40
C GLY A 767 -38.23 8.54 9.39
N LEU A 768 -37.42 7.73 8.70
CA LEU A 768 -37.90 6.69 7.77
C LEU A 768 -38.74 5.60 8.46
N ILE A 769 -38.45 5.27 9.71
CA ILE A 769 -39.21 4.29 10.50
C ILE A 769 -40.51 4.91 11.02
N GLU A 770 -40.46 6.09 11.64
CA GLU A 770 -41.61 6.66 12.35
C GLU A 770 -42.66 7.29 11.42
N ASP A 771 -42.25 7.76 10.23
CA ASP A 771 -43.18 8.24 9.20
C ASP A 771 -43.61 7.11 8.23
N ARG A 772 -42.64 6.50 7.54
CA ARG A 772 -42.89 5.59 6.38
C ARG A 772 -42.83 4.10 6.72
N LYS A 773 -42.34 3.73 7.91
CA LYS A 773 -42.09 2.33 8.36
C LYS A 773 -41.09 1.54 7.50
N ASP A 774 -40.16 2.21 6.84
CA ASP A 774 -39.10 1.57 6.05
C ASP A 774 -37.99 1.01 6.97
N THR A 775 -38.30 -0.11 7.60
CA THR A 775 -37.35 -0.88 8.42
C THR A 775 -36.20 -1.48 7.61
N SER A 776 -36.38 -1.69 6.30
CA SER A 776 -35.37 -2.24 5.39
C SER A 776 -34.17 -1.31 5.22
N ASN A 777 -34.41 -0.07 4.78
CA ASN A 777 -33.33 0.89 4.55
C ASN A 777 -32.77 1.43 5.87
N ALA A 778 -33.60 1.58 6.91
CA ALA A 778 -33.13 2.02 8.22
C ALA A 778 -32.17 1.02 8.90
N ILE A 779 -32.29 -0.30 8.65
CA ILE A 779 -31.28 -1.28 9.11
C ILE A 779 -29.93 -1.05 8.43
N GLN A 780 -29.90 -0.77 7.12
CA GLN A 780 -28.65 -0.53 6.40
C GLN A 780 -27.96 0.75 6.91
N ILE A 781 -28.74 1.80 7.18
CA ILE A 781 -28.27 3.05 7.78
C ILE A 781 -27.72 2.78 9.19
N PHE A 782 -28.49 2.17 10.08
CA PHE A 782 -28.05 1.90 11.46
C PHE A 782 -26.88 0.91 11.54
N ALA A 783 -26.73 -0.03 10.60
CA ALA A 783 -25.58 -0.92 10.54
C ALA A 783 -24.27 -0.16 10.29
N LYS A 784 -24.27 0.76 9.32
CA LYS A 784 -23.13 1.66 9.05
C LYS A 784 -22.88 2.65 10.19
N VAL A 785 -23.94 3.26 10.75
CA VAL A 785 -23.83 4.17 11.90
C VAL A 785 -23.22 3.47 13.11
N ARG A 786 -23.57 2.20 13.38
CA ARG A 786 -23.02 1.38 14.48
C ARG A 786 -21.52 1.11 14.35
N GLU A 787 -20.98 1.11 13.12
CA GLU A 787 -19.55 0.92 12.87
C GLU A 787 -18.74 2.21 13.13
N SER A 788 -19.36 3.38 13.00
CA SER A 788 -18.76 4.68 13.32
C SER A 788 -18.98 5.10 14.78
N VAL A 789 -20.19 4.90 15.31
CA VAL A 789 -20.61 5.41 16.62
C VAL A 789 -20.71 4.26 17.63
N LYS A 790 -19.79 4.26 18.60
CA LYS A 790 -19.72 3.26 19.69
C LYS A 790 -20.91 3.32 20.67
N ASP A 791 -21.74 4.37 20.63
CA ASP A 791 -22.80 4.70 21.61
C ASP A 791 -23.95 3.69 21.74
N ALA A 792 -24.62 3.70 22.90
CA ALA A 792 -25.78 2.89 23.22
C ALA A 792 -27.03 3.25 22.39
N SER A 793 -27.25 4.52 22.00
CA SER A 793 -28.47 4.94 21.28
C SER A 793 -28.69 4.21 19.94
N VAL A 794 -27.61 3.92 19.21
CA VAL A 794 -27.66 3.16 17.95
C VAL A 794 -28.15 1.72 18.19
N HIS A 795 -27.71 1.12 19.29
CA HIS A 795 -28.04 -0.25 19.69
C HIS A 795 -29.49 -0.32 20.22
N ILE A 796 -29.95 0.71 20.94
CA ILE A 796 -31.37 0.90 21.31
C ILE A 796 -32.25 1.01 20.05
N ASN A 797 -31.84 1.79 19.06
CA ASN A 797 -32.60 1.96 17.80
C ASN A 797 -32.67 0.66 16.98
N LEU A 798 -31.56 -0.07 16.85
CA LEU A 798 -31.56 -1.42 16.26
C LEU A 798 -32.45 -2.38 17.05
N GLY A 799 -32.38 -2.32 18.39
CA GLY A 799 -33.25 -3.05 19.30
C GLY A 799 -34.73 -2.82 19.00
N HIS A 800 -35.16 -1.55 18.84
CA HIS A 800 -36.53 -1.19 18.46
C HIS A 800 -36.93 -1.77 17.10
N VAL A 801 -36.08 -1.63 16.07
CA VAL A 801 -36.36 -2.12 14.71
C VAL A 801 -36.50 -3.65 14.67
N PHE A 802 -35.59 -4.39 15.31
CA PHE A 802 -35.70 -5.84 15.39
C PHE A 802 -36.92 -6.28 16.22
N CYS A 803 -37.37 -5.47 17.18
CA CYS A 803 -38.60 -5.70 17.94
C CYS A 803 -39.84 -5.66 17.03
N GLU A 804 -39.97 -4.64 16.17
CA GLU A 804 -41.09 -4.50 15.24
C GLU A 804 -41.05 -5.54 14.10
N LEU A 805 -39.85 -5.92 13.64
CA LEU A 805 -39.63 -7.06 12.74
C LEU A 805 -39.82 -8.43 13.41
N LYS A 806 -40.11 -8.48 14.72
CA LYS A 806 -40.29 -9.71 15.52
C LYS A 806 -39.05 -10.61 15.58
N GLN A 807 -37.87 -10.09 15.26
CA GLN A 807 -36.58 -10.77 15.38
C GLN A 807 -36.06 -10.64 16.83
N PHE A 808 -36.81 -11.20 17.78
CA PHE A 808 -36.63 -10.87 19.19
C PHE A 808 -35.26 -11.23 19.76
N SER A 809 -34.59 -12.30 19.31
CA SER A 809 -33.22 -12.63 19.74
C SER A 809 -32.24 -11.51 19.44
N ARG A 810 -32.21 -11.03 18.18
CA ARG A 810 -31.38 -9.88 17.77
C ARG A 810 -31.75 -8.59 18.46
N SER A 811 -33.04 -8.40 18.75
CA SER A 811 -33.52 -7.25 19.53
C SER A 811 -32.95 -7.26 20.96
N ILE A 812 -33.01 -8.42 21.63
CA ILE A 812 -32.43 -8.69 22.96
C ILE A 812 -30.92 -8.46 22.94
N GLU A 813 -30.19 -9.10 22.01
CA GLU A 813 -28.73 -8.95 21.83
C GLU A 813 -28.31 -7.47 21.73
N ASN A 814 -29.07 -6.66 20.97
CA ASN A 814 -28.77 -5.23 20.81
C ASN A 814 -29.12 -4.40 22.06
N TYR A 815 -30.20 -4.71 22.80
CA TYR A 815 -30.49 -4.05 24.08
C TYR A 815 -29.51 -4.44 25.19
N GLU A 816 -29.03 -5.69 25.21
CA GLU A 816 -28.01 -6.15 26.17
C GLU A 816 -26.66 -5.47 25.88
N LEU A 817 -26.27 -5.35 24.61
CA LEU A 817 -25.11 -4.52 24.20
C LEU A 817 -25.29 -3.03 24.55
N ALA A 818 -26.51 -2.48 24.43
CA ALA A 818 -26.78 -1.10 24.85
C ALA A 818 -26.64 -0.92 26.37
N LEU A 819 -27.12 -1.89 27.16
CA LEU A 819 -27.05 -1.87 28.63
C LEU A 819 -25.60 -2.01 29.14
N VAL A 820 -24.74 -2.77 28.44
CA VAL A 820 -23.30 -2.87 28.73
C VAL A 820 -22.55 -1.58 28.38
N LYS A 821 -22.99 -0.86 27.33
CA LYS A 821 -22.36 0.39 26.88
C LYS A 821 -22.78 1.64 27.65
N SER A 822 -23.91 1.59 28.36
CA SER A 822 -24.41 2.72 29.13
C SER A 822 -23.69 2.82 30.48
N ARG A 823 -22.97 3.94 30.73
CA ARG A 823 -22.22 4.19 31.99
C ARG A 823 -23.11 4.01 33.22
N GLU A 824 -24.32 4.57 33.17
CA GLU A 824 -25.40 4.26 34.09
C GLU A 824 -26.30 3.21 33.44
N LYS A 825 -26.63 2.13 34.17
CA LYS A 825 -27.55 1.09 33.67
C LYS A 825 -28.98 1.64 33.58
N ASP A 826 -29.33 2.27 32.45
CA ASP A 826 -30.60 2.98 32.27
C ASP A 826 -31.84 2.06 32.50
N PRO A 827 -32.72 2.40 33.47
CA PRO A 827 -33.99 1.69 33.69
C PRO A 827 -34.88 1.61 32.45
N HIS A 828 -34.79 2.56 31.52
CA HIS A 828 -35.56 2.56 30.27
C HIS A 828 -35.07 1.49 29.30
N ILE A 829 -33.75 1.27 29.18
CA ILE A 829 -33.18 0.13 28.42
C ILE A 829 -33.64 -1.19 29.03
N MET A 830 -33.59 -1.32 30.37
CA MET A 830 -34.11 -2.52 31.05
C MET A 830 -35.61 -2.75 30.80
N ALA A 831 -36.43 -1.69 30.79
CA ALA A 831 -37.86 -1.81 30.47
C ALA A 831 -38.10 -2.21 29.00
N CYS A 832 -37.31 -1.71 28.05
CA CYS A 832 -37.37 -2.12 26.64
C CYS A 832 -36.89 -3.58 26.44
N LEU A 833 -35.84 -4.01 27.14
CA LEU A 833 -35.36 -5.39 27.17
C LEU A 833 -36.41 -6.33 27.81
N GLY A 834 -37.02 -5.93 28.92
CA GLY A 834 -38.16 -6.63 29.55
C GLY A 834 -39.36 -6.76 28.61
N ARG A 835 -39.69 -5.72 27.82
CA ARG A 835 -40.71 -5.77 26.75
C ARG A 835 -40.31 -6.72 25.62
N ALA A 836 -39.04 -6.73 25.20
CA ALA A 836 -38.55 -7.64 24.16
C ALA A 836 -38.65 -9.11 24.60
N TRP A 837 -38.22 -9.42 25.82
CA TRP A 837 -38.39 -10.72 26.46
C TRP A 837 -39.87 -11.10 26.63
N LEU A 838 -40.77 -10.15 26.96
CA LEU A 838 -42.23 -10.42 27.02
C LEU A 838 -42.81 -10.79 25.65
N MET A 839 -42.40 -10.07 24.60
CA MET A 839 -42.87 -10.34 23.23
C MET A 839 -42.32 -11.66 22.69
N ARG A 840 -41.05 -11.97 22.97
CA ARG A 840 -40.45 -13.29 22.72
C ARG A 840 -41.18 -14.39 23.50
N GLY A 841 -41.42 -14.14 24.79
CA GLY A 841 -42.23 -14.97 25.68
C GLY A 841 -43.58 -15.28 25.07
N ARG A 842 -44.34 -14.29 24.57
CA ARG A 842 -45.61 -14.52 23.87
C ARG A 842 -45.44 -15.30 22.55
N ALA A 843 -44.43 -14.95 21.75
CA ALA A 843 -44.16 -15.59 20.46
C ALA A 843 -43.77 -17.07 20.59
N GLU A 844 -43.07 -17.46 21.66
CA GLU A 844 -42.56 -18.81 21.91
C GLU A 844 -43.35 -19.57 23.01
N LYS A 845 -44.20 -18.87 23.80
CA LYS A 845 -44.84 -19.28 25.07
C LYS A 845 -43.97 -20.10 26.04
N ASN A 846 -42.65 -19.91 26.01
CA ASN A 846 -41.70 -20.46 26.97
C ASN A 846 -41.73 -19.65 28.28
N LEU A 847 -41.98 -20.30 29.42
CA LEU A 847 -42.05 -19.65 30.74
C LEU A 847 -40.74 -18.93 31.13
N GLU A 848 -39.59 -19.46 30.73
CA GLU A 848 -38.27 -18.87 31.04
C GLU A 848 -38.14 -17.44 30.51
N HIS A 849 -38.68 -17.18 29.32
CA HIS A 849 -38.63 -15.85 28.70
C HIS A 849 -39.58 -14.85 29.39
N TYR A 850 -40.65 -15.34 30.03
CA TYR A 850 -41.45 -14.50 30.93
C TYR A 850 -40.74 -14.26 32.28
N LYS A 851 -39.99 -15.24 32.81
CA LYS A 851 -39.17 -15.05 34.03
C LYS A 851 -38.08 -13.99 33.79
N MET A 852 -37.34 -14.06 32.69
CA MET A 852 -36.37 -13.02 32.30
C MET A 852 -37.03 -11.66 32.09
N SER A 853 -38.22 -11.62 31.48
CA SER A 853 -39.01 -10.38 31.33
C SER A 853 -39.39 -9.76 32.68
N LEU A 854 -39.77 -10.60 33.66
CA LEU A 854 -40.12 -10.15 35.01
C LEU A 854 -38.88 -9.61 35.75
N ASP A 855 -37.76 -10.32 35.71
CA ASP A 855 -36.51 -9.91 36.36
C ASP A 855 -36.02 -8.54 35.85
N TYR A 856 -35.84 -8.37 34.53
CA TYR A 856 -35.47 -7.06 33.97
C TYR A 856 -36.48 -5.95 34.30
N SER A 857 -37.78 -6.26 34.39
CA SER A 857 -38.80 -5.28 34.79
C SER A 857 -38.72 -4.93 36.28
N GLN A 858 -38.39 -5.89 37.15
CA GLN A 858 -38.14 -5.67 38.58
C GLN A 858 -36.83 -4.93 38.83
N GLN A 859 -35.78 -5.17 38.04
CA GLN A 859 -34.52 -4.41 38.10
C GLN A 859 -34.75 -2.94 37.74
N ALA A 860 -35.46 -2.66 36.63
CA ALA A 860 -35.86 -1.29 36.26
C ALA A 860 -36.68 -0.60 37.37
N LEU A 861 -37.59 -1.34 38.03
CA LEU A 861 -38.37 -0.82 39.16
C LEU A 861 -37.51 -0.56 40.41
N LYS A 862 -36.54 -1.43 40.74
CA LYS A 862 -35.61 -1.23 41.86
C LYS A 862 -34.76 0.03 41.69
N GLN A 863 -34.35 0.34 40.45
CA GLN A 863 -33.60 1.57 40.13
C GLN A 863 -34.47 2.84 40.06
N SER A 864 -35.79 2.71 39.89
CA SER A 864 -36.70 3.87 39.82
C SER A 864 -38.06 3.55 40.45
N PRO A 865 -38.14 3.42 41.79
CA PRO A 865 -39.35 2.99 42.48
C PRO A 865 -40.56 3.91 42.26
N GLU A 866 -40.34 5.21 42.04
CA GLU A 866 -41.39 6.20 41.81
C GLU A 866 -42.08 6.08 40.44
N ASN A 867 -41.48 5.39 39.48
CA ASN A 867 -42.03 5.34 38.12
C ASN A 867 -43.25 4.40 38.04
N ILE A 868 -44.45 5.01 38.01
CA ILE A 868 -45.74 4.33 37.88
C ILE A 868 -45.78 3.38 36.66
N ASN A 869 -45.07 3.71 35.57
CA ASN A 869 -44.99 2.85 34.38
C ASN A 869 -44.21 1.55 34.63
N PHE A 870 -43.16 1.58 35.48
CA PHE A 870 -42.40 0.37 35.83
C PHE A 870 -43.19 -0.52 36.79
N LYS A 871 -43.89 0.08 37.78
CA LYS A 871 -44.88 -0.63 38.62
C LYS A 871 -45.96 -1.31 37.77
N PHE A 872 -46.48 -0.62 36.75
CA PHE A 872 -47.43 -1.19 35.80
C PHE A 872 -46.84 -2.35 34.98
N ASN A 873 -45.60 -2.20 34.50
CA ASN A 873 -44.93 -3.24 33.70
C ASN A 873 -44.74 -4.54 34.48
N VAL A 874 -44.27 -4.47 35.74
CA VAL A 874 -44.10 -5.65 36.61
C VAL A 874 -45.44 -6.38 36.81
N ALA A 875 -46.47 -5.66 37.25
CA ALA A 875 -47.81 -6.21 37.45
C ALA A 875 -48.42 -6.80 36.16
N PHE A 876 -48.12 -6.20 35.00
CA PHE A 876 -48.57 -6.69 33.70
C PHE A 876 -47.85 -7.98 33.29
N VAL A 877 -46.52 -8.08 33.51
CA VAL A 877 -45.76 -9.32 33.26
C VAL A 877 -46.25 -10.44 34.19
N GLN A 878 -46.52 -10.14 35.46
CA GLN A 878 -47.09 -11.10 36.42
C GLN A 878 -48.45 -11.64 35.98
N ILE A 879 -49.41 -10.80 35.56
CA ILE A 879 -50.68 -11.26 34.97
C ILE A 879 -50.45 -12.09 33.70
N GLN A 880 -49.42 -11.80 32.90
CA GLN A 880 -49.09 -12.61 31.72
C GLN A 880 -48.47 -13.97 32.06
N ILE A 881 -47.68 -14.07 33.14
CA ILE A 881 -47.22 -15.35 33.69
C ILE A 881 -48.41 -16.17 34.20
N ALA A 882 -49.29 -15.57 35.00
CA ALA A 882 -50.51 -16.21 35.49
C ALA A 882 -51.39 -16.73 34.33
N GLN A 883 -51.64 -15.92 33.31
CA GLN A 883 -52.39 -16.33 32.12
C GLN A 883 -51.71 -17.46 31.34
N GLN A 884 -50.37 -17.50 31.31
CA GLN A 884 -49.60 -18.56 30.67
C GLN A 884 -49.62 -19.87 31.49
N MET A 885 -49.59 -19.79 32.82
CA MET A 885 -49.76 -20.93 33.74
C MET A 885 -51.19 -21.48 33.77
N ILE A 886 -52.20 -20.67 33.47
CA ILE A 886 -53.57 -21.16 33.25
C ILE A 886 -53.67 -21.93 31.91
N THR A 887 -52.94 -21.52 30.86
CA THR A 887 -53.18 -22.00 29.48
C THR A 887 -52.24 -23.07 28.92
N GLN A 888 -51.13 -23.39 29.59
CA GLN A 888 -50.26 -24.53 29.23
C GLN A 888 -50.86 -25.89 29.68
N PRO A 889 -50.40 -27.02 29.09
CA PRO A 889 -50.64 -28.37 29.64
C PRO A 889 -49.93 -28.60 30.99
N GLU A 890 -50.40 -29.57 31.77
CA GLU A 890 -49.84 -29.96 33.08
C GLU A 890 -48.41 -30.54 32.99
N ALA A 891 -48.10 -31.24 31.89
CA ALA A 891 -46.78 -31.81 31.62
C ALA A 891 -45.66 -30.76 31.42
N ASN A 892 -46.03 -29.49 31.27
CA ASN A 892 -45.19 -28.39 30.80
C ASN A 892 -45.00 -27.29 31.88
N LYS A 893 -45.42 -27.58 33.12
CA LYS A 893 -45.36 -26.72 34.31
C LYS A 893 -44.76 -27.51 35.47
N THR A 894 -44.44 -26.82 36.56
CA THR A 894 -44.24 -27.42 37.88
C THR A 894 -45.24 -26.83 38.88
N LEU A 895 -45.55 -27.53 39.96
CA LEU A 895 -46.38 -27.01 41.06
C LEU A 895 -45.82 -25.69 41.60
N VAL A 896 -44.50 -25.61 41.81
CA VAL A 896 -43.77 -24.41 42.26
C VAL A 896 -43.97 -23.23 41.32
N ASP A 897 -43.94 -23.44 40.00
CA ASP A 897 -44.19 -22.38 39.02
C ASP A 897 -45.63 -21.83 39.07
N VAL A 898 -46.62 -22.70 39.33
CA VAL A 898 -48.03 -22.28 39.43
C VAL A 898 -48.30 -21.57 40.76
N GLU A 899 -47.69 -22.02 41.85
CA GLU A 899 -47.77 -21.37 43.17
C GLU A 899 -47.09 -19.99 43.15
N ALA A 900 -45.90 -19.88 42.58
CA ALA A 900 -45.22 -18.59 42.38
C ALA A 900 -46.02 -17.65 41.46
N ALA A 901 -46.66 -18.18 40.41
CA ALA A 901 -47.56 -17.39 39.56
C ALA A 901 -48.83 -16.91 40.28
N ASN A 902 -49.29 -17.63 41.31
CA ASN A 902 -50.41 -17.21 42.16
C ASN A 902 -50.00 -16.12 43.17
N GLN A 903 -48.80 -16.23 43.76
CA GLN A 903 -48.22 -15.16 44.61
C GLN A 903 -48.02 -13.87 43.80
N GLY A 904 -47.37 -13.96 42.63
CA GLY A 904 -47.18 -12.82 41.74
C GLY A 904 -48.49 -12.23 41.18
N LEU A 905 -49.58 -13.02 41.10
CA LEU A 905 -50.90 -12.49 40.73
C LEU A 905 -51.47 -11.60 41.84
N ASP A 906 -51.27 -11.94 43.11
CA ASP A 906 -51.73 -11.10 44.23
C ASP A 906 -50.94 -9.78 44.30
N GLU A 907 -49.60 -9.84 44.18
CA GLU A 907 -48.75 -8.64 44.05
C GLU A 907 -49.21 -7.73 42.89
N ALA A 908 -49.57 -8.32 41.75
CA ALA A 908 -50.07 -7.59 40.59
C ALA A 908 -51.42 -6.92 40.85
N ILE A 909 -52.36 -7.60 41.54
CA ILE A 909 -53.66 -7.05 41.89
C ILE A 909 -53.50 -5.84 42.83
N GLU A 910 -52.67 -5.95 43.87
CA GLU A 910 -52.37 -4.83 44.77
C GLU A 910 -51.70 -3.68 44.02
N SER A 911 -50.72 -3.97 43.17
CA SER A 911 -50.05 -2.98 42.32
C SER A 911 -51.03 -2.25 41.40
N PHE A 912 -51.95 -2.95 40.72
CA PHE A 912 -52.94 -2.31 39.86
C PHE A 912 -53.95 -1.44 40.65
N ILE A 913 -54.35 -1.87 41.85
CA ILE A 913 -55.21 -1.05 42.73
C ILE A 913 -54.47 0.21 43.20
N ALA A 914 -53.18 0.12 43.52
CA ALA A 914 -52.35 1.28 43.86
C ALA A 914 -52.18 2.24 42.67
N ILE A 915 -51.93 1.72 41.46
CA ILE A 915 -51.80 2.52 40.24
C ILE A 915 -53.11 3.23 39.89
N ALA A 916 -54.26 2.56 39.98
CA ALA A 916 -55.57 3.16 39.68
C ALA A 916 -55.89 4.34 40.62
N LYS A 917 -55.52 4.25 41.90
CA LYS A 917 -55.64 5.34 42.89
C LYS A 917 -54.66 6.50 42.65
N GLY A 918 -53.62 6.30 41.83
CA GLY A 918 -52.59 7.31 41.55
C GLY A 918 -53.15 8.56 40.82
N PRO A 919 -52.46 9.71 40.91
CA PRO A 919 -52.92 10.97 40.32
C PRO A 919 -52.95 10.94 38.78
N ASN A 920 -51.94 10.33 38.15
CA ASN A 920 -51.84 10.12 36.71
C ASN A 920 -51.51 8.64 36.42
N PRO A 921 -52.52 7.77 36.24
CA PRO A 921 -52.30 6.37 35.86
C PRO A 921 -51.92 6.25 34.37
N PRO A 922 -51.15 5.22 33.94
CA PRO A 922 -50.71 5.08 32.55
C PRO A 922 -51.83 4.72 31.55
N PHE A 923 -52.99 4.31 32.06
CA PHE A 923 -54.21 3.94 31.33
C PHE A 923 -55.43 4.45 32.12
N PRO A 924 -56.62 4.56 31.50
CA PRO A 924 -57.84 4.96 32.23
C PRO A 924 -58.07 4.12 33.49
N ARG A 925 -58.40 4.75 34.63
CA ARG A 925 -58.53 4.09 35.95
C ARG A 925 -59.39 2.83 35.89
N HIS A 926 -60.56 2.96 35.29
CA HIS A 926 -61.53 1.88 35.04
C HIS A 926 -60.89 0.64 34.36
N ASP A 927 -60.02 0.82 33.37
CA ASP A 927 -59.42 -0.29 32.62
C ASP A 927 -58.34 -1.01 33.43
N ILE A 928 -57.75 -0.33 34.42
CA ILE A 928 -56.81 -0.89 35.39
C ILE A 928 -57.59 -1.64 36.48
N GLU A 929 -58.67 -1.05 36.99
CA GLU A 929 -59.59 -1.67 37.94
C GLU A 929 -60.25 -2.93 37.37
N GLN A 930 -60.65 -2.93 36.09
CA GLN A 930 -61.15 -4.13 35.41
C GLN A 930 -60.10 -5.25 35.36
N ARG A 931 -58.81 -4.93 35.14
CA ARG A 931 -57.72 -5.93 35.15
C ARG A 931 -57.52 -6.52 36.55
N ALA A 932 -57.51 -5.68 37.59
CA ALA A 932 -57.45 -6.13 38.97
C ALA A 932 -58.64 -7.02 39.35
N ASN A 933 -59.85 -6.65 38.92
CA ASN A 933 -61.08 -7.42 39.16
C ASN A 933 -61.09 -8.77 38.42
N MET A 934 -60.58 -8.85 37.17
CA MET A 934 -60.38 -10.13 36.48
C MET A 934 -59.31 -10.99 37.17
N GLY A 935 -58.20 -10.39 37.60
CA GLY A 935 -57.18 -11.07 38.39
C GLY A 935 -57.79 -11.75 39.63
N ARG A 936 -58.51 -10.96 40.43
CA ARG A 936 -59.13 -11.38 41.69
C ARG A 936 -60.23 -12.44 41.52
N ASN A 937 -61.10 -12.29 40.52
CA ASN A 937 -62.32 -13.10 40.43
C ASN A 937 -62.21 -14.31 39.50
N THR A 938 -61.53 -14.20 38.35
CA THR A 938 -61.44 -15.29 37.36
C THR A 938 -60.08 -15.96 37.36
N MET A 939 -58.98 -15.20 37.30
CA MET A 939 -57.64 -15.80 37.23
C MET A 939 -57.25 -16.51 38.52
N LYS A 940 -57.51 -15.92 39.70
CA LYS A 940 -57.19 -16.57 40.99
C LYS A 940 -57.92 -17.90 41.18
N ARG A 941 -59.19 -17.98 40.77
CA ARG A 941 -59.96 -19.24 40.77
C ARG A 941 -59.40 -20.26 39.77
N GLN A 942 -59.00 -19.81 38.58
CA GLN A 942 -58.41 -20.68 37.57
C GLN A 942 -57.02 -21.21 37.98
N LEU A 943 -56.21 -20.40 38.67
CA LEU A 943 -54.93 -20.85 39.26
C LEU A 943 -55.15 -21.84 40.40
N ALA A 944 -56.09 -21.61 41.32
CA ALA A 944 -56.40 -22.57 42.40
C ALA A 944 -56.72 -23.97 41.82
N THR A 945 -57.60 -24.04 40.82
CA THR A 945 -57.91 -25.30 40.11
C THR A 945 -56.74 -25.84 39.27
N ALA A 946 -55.78 -25.01 38.88
CA ALA A 946 -54.55 -25.46 38.22
C ALA A 946 -53.55 -26.06 39.23
N ILE A 947 -53.43 -25.49 40.44
CA ILE A 947 -52.61 -26.01 41.55
C ILE A 947 -53.10 -27.41 41.94
N GLU A 948 -54.42 -27.57 42.16
CA GLU A 948 -55.05 -28.87 42.47
C GLU A 948 -54.71 -29.94 41.42
N LYS A 949 -54.87 -29.60 40.13
CA LYS A 949 -54.57 -30.51 39.01
C LYS A 949 -53.09 -30.81 38.86
N GLN A 950 -52.22 -29.84 39.06
CA GLN A 950 -50.77 -30.02 38.97
C GLN A 950 -50.25 -30.90 40.11
N ALA A 951 -50.72 -30.68 41.34
CA ALA A 951 -50.42 -31.53 42.48
C ALA A 951 -50.93 -32.97 42.28
N GLU A 952 -52.13 -33.15 41.70
CA GLU A 952 -52.59 -34.48 41.29
C GLU A 952 -51.72 -35.11 40.18
N TYR A 953 -51.30 -34.34 39.18
CA TYR A 953 -50.48 -34.81 38.08
C TYR A 953 -49.10 -35.26 38.56
N GLU A 954 -48.43 -34.44 39.38
CA GLU A 954 -47.11 -34.73 39.92
C GLU A 954 -47.14 -35.91 40.89
N ARG A 955 -48.15 -36.01 41.77
CA ARG A 955 -48.36 -37.21 42.60
C ARG A 955 -48.54 -38.48 41.76
N LYS A 956 -49.36 -38.43 40.71
CA LYS A 956 -49.58 -39.57 39.79
C LYS A 956 -48.37 -39.89 38.93
N ASN A 957 -47.46 -38.94 38.70
CA ASN A 957 -46.20 -39.17 38.01
C ASN A 957 -45.15 -39.77 38.96
N ALA A 958 -45.04 -39.24 40.18
CA ALA A 958 -44.17 -39.74 41.24
C ALA A 958 -44.47 -41.21 41.58
N THR A 959 -45.74 -41.57 41.82
CA THR A 959 -46.11 -42.97 42.11
C THR A 959 -45.80 -43.91 40.94
N ARG A 960 -46.04 -43.49 39.69
CA ARG A 960 -45.63 -44.26 38.50
C ARG A 960 -44.12 -44.44 38.39
N LEU A 961 -43.35 -43.42 38.80
CA LEU A 961 -41.90 -43.43 38.73
C LEU A 961 -41.30 -44.27 39.87
N GLU A 962 -41.91 -44.27 41.05
CA GLU A 962 -41.64 -45.22 42.13
C GLU A 962 -41.99 -46.67 41.77
N GLU A 963 -43.18 -46.92 41.21
CA GLU A 963 -43.56 -48.25 40.70
C GLU A 963 -42.55 -48.75 39.66
N ALA A 964 -42.05 -47.85 38.80
CA ALA A 964 -41.03 -48.17 37.81
C ALA A 964 -39.64 -48.43 38.42
N ARG A 965 -39.28 -47.76 39.53
CA ARG A 965 -38.06 -48.06 40.31
C ARG A 965 -38.19 -49.42 41.00
N LYS A 966 -39.23 -49.60 41.82
CA LYS A 966 -39.51 -50.85 42.56
C LYS A 966 -39.57 -52.07 41.65
N ARG A 967 -40.19 -51.99 40.46
CA ARG A 967 -40.18 -53.10 39.48
C ARG A 967 -38.79 -53.41 38.93
N ARG A 968 -37.92 -52.41 38.71
CA ARG A 968 -36.52 -52.65 38.29
C ARG A 968 -35.70 -53.25 39.42
N GLU A 969 -35.88 -52.78 40.65
CA GLU A 969 -35.21 -53.32 41.85
C GLU A 969 -35.62 -54.77 42.13
N GLU A 970 -36.90 -55.10 42.00
CA GLU A 970 -37.41 -56.48 42.06
C GLU A 970 -36.87 -57.37 40.92
N GLU A 971 -36.74 -56.84 39.70
CA GLU A 971 -36.20 -57.57 38.55
C GLU A 971 -34.69 -57.84 38.72
N ILE A 972 -33.94 -56.87 39.25
CA ILE A 972 -32.52 -57.02 39.61
C ILE A 972 -32.37 -58.08 40.71
N ARG A 973 -33.11 -57.96 41.82
CA ARG A 973 -33.05 -58.93 42.92
C ARG A 973 -33.36 -60.36 42.50
N LYS A 974 -34.43 -60.58 41.72
CA LYS A 974 -34.78 -61.92 41.21
C LYS A 974 -33.65 -62.50 40.36
N ARG A 975 -32.97 -61.66 39.57
CA ARG A 975 -31.83 -62.04 38.71
C ARG A 975 -30.54 -62.31 39.50
N GLU A 976 -30.43 -61.84 40.74
CA GLU A 976 -29.35 -62.16 41.68
C GLU A 976 -29.65 -63.45 42.47
N GLU A 977 -30.89 -63.62 42.92
CA GLU A 977 -31.38 -64.83 43.57
C GLU A 977 -31.32 -66.05 42.61
N GLU A 978 -31.71 -65.89 41.34
CA GLU A 978 -31.54 -66.91 40.30
C GLU A 978 -30.07 -67.28 40.04
N LYS A 979 -29.15 -66.30 40.02
CA LYS A 979 -27.71 -66.54 39.84
C LYS A 979 -27.14 -67.40 40.97
N ARG A 980 -27.50 -67.13 42.23
CA ARG A 980 -27.05 -67.92 43.38
C ARG A 980 -27.51 -69.37 43.28
N ILE A 981 -28.80 -69.59 43.01
CA ILE A 981 -29.38 -70.95 42.87
C ILE A 981 -28.74 -71.70 41.69
N ALA A 982 -28.37 -71.00 40.61
CA ALA A 982 -27.64 -71.60 39.49
C ALA A 982 -26.19 -71.98 39.84
N GLN A 983 -25.49 -71.18 40.64
CA GLN A 983 -24.14 -71.50 41.15
C GLN A 983 -24.17 -72.73 42.07
N GLU A 984 -25.05 -72.72 43.07
CA GLU A 984 -25.22 -73.81 44.04
C GLU A 984 -25.49 -75.17 43.34
N LYS A 985 -26.35 -75.18 42.32
CA LYS A 985 -26.61 -76.40 41.50
C LYS A 985 -25.45 -76.81 40.61
N ALA A 986 -24.77 -75.87 39.96
CA ALA A 986 -23.67 -76.17 39.05
C ALA A 986 -22.49 -76.85 39.78
N ASP A 987 -22.27 -76.56 41.05
CA ASP A 987 -21.21 -77.20 41.85
C ASP A 987 -21.63 -78.57 42.40
N GLU A 988 -22.92 -78.84 42.63
CA GLU A 988 -23.41 -80.21 42.86
C GLU A 988 -23.25 -81.12 41.63
N GLU A 989 -23.58 -80.63 40.44
CA GLU A 989 -23.50 -81.41 39.20
C GLU A 989 -22.03 -81.74 38.84
N LYS A 990 -21.10 -80.80 39.05
CA LYS A 990 -19.65 -81.02 38.89
C LYS A 990 -19.05 -82.07 39.83
N ARG A 991 -19.69 -82.37 40.97
CA ARG A 991 -19.29 -83.48 41.84
C ARG A 991 -19.73 -84.81 41.25
N LYS A 992 -21.03 -84.96 40.99
CA LYS A 992 -21.64 -86.19 40.46
C LYS A 992 -20.99 -86.65 39.13
N LEU A 993 -20.76 -85.71 38.20
CA LEU A 993 -20.14 -86.00 36.91
C LEU A 993 -18.65 -86.45 37.01
N ARG A 994 -17.97 -86.16 38.13
CA ARG A 994 -16.60 -86.62 38.37
C ARG A 994 -16.59 -88.09 38.80
N GLU A 995 -17.42 -88.41 39.78
CA GLU A 995 -17.62 -89.77 40.33
C GLU A 995 -18.11 -90.75 39.25
N GLU A 996 -18.98 -90.30 38.33
CA GLU A 996 -19.50 -91.13 37.23
C GLU A 996 -18.46 -91.43 36.13
N ARG A 997 -17.54 -90.49 35.85
CA ARG A 997 -16.53 -90.63 34.79
C ARG A 997 -15.46 -91.66 35.09
N GLU A 998 -15.07 -91.81 36.35
CA GLU A 998 -14.04 -92.78 36.76
C GLU A 998 -14.53 -94.21 36.52
N ARG A 999 -15.78 -94.51 36.87
CA ARG A 999 -16.40 -95.83 36.67
C ARG A 999 -16.46 -96.29 35.21
N ILE A 1000 -16.83 -95.38 34.29
CA ILE A 1000 -17.00 -95.73 32.87
C ILE A 1000 -15.67 -96.15 32.22
N GLN A 1001 -14.53 -95.58 32.66
CA GLN A 1001 -13.22 -95.91 32.11
C GLN A 1001 -12.71 -97.31 32.50
N GLU A 1002 -13.19 -97.87 33.61
CA GLU A 1002 -12.86 -99.24 34.03
C GLU A 1002 -13.66 -100.29 33.26
N GLU A 1003 -14.96 -100.05 33.05
CA GLU A 1003 -15.87 -101.00 32.40
C GLU A 1003 -15.55 -101.19 30.90
N ASP A 1004 -15.20 -100.12 30.17
CA ASP A 1004 -14.89 -100.19 28.73
C ASP A 1004 -13.63 -101.03 28.41
N ARG A 1005 -12.61 -101.01 29.29
CA ARG A 1005 -11.38 -101.81 29.10
C ARG A 1005 -11.67 -103.31 29.04
N LEU A 1006 -12.55 -103.80 29.91
CA LEU A 1006 -12.91 -105.22 30.03
C LEU A 1006 -13.79 -105.72 28.88
N LEU A 1007 -14.48 -104.82 28.18
CA LEU A 1007 -15.37 -105.19 27.07
C LEU A 1007 -14.61 -105.46 25.76
N ILE A 1008 -13.46 -104.81 25.57
CA ILE A 1008 -12.64 -104.92 24.35
C ILE A 1008 -11.99 -106.31 24.24
N GLU A 1009 -11.43 -106.85 25.32
CA GLU A 1009 -10.79 -108.17 25.32
C GLU A 1009 -11.76 -109.30 24.95
N LYS A 1010 -13.03 -109.23 25.41
CA LYS A 1010 -14.02 -110.29 25.14
C LYS A 1010 -14.36 -110.43 23.66
N ARG A 1011 -14.57 -109.32 22.95
CA ARG A 1011 -14.96 -109.34 21.53
C ARG A 1011 -13.92 -110.03 20.64
N LEU A 1012 -12.63 -109.80 20.92
CA LEU A 1012 -11.52 -110.42 20.18
C LEU A 1012 -11.48 -111.95 20.29
N ASN A 1013 -12.03 -112.51 21.37
CA ASN A 1013 -12.15 -113.95 21.56
C ASN A 1013 -13.40 -114.51 20.84
N ASP A 1014 -14.53 -113.81 20.97
CA ASP A 1014 -15.81 -114.21 20.37
C ASP A 1014 -15.77 -114.22 18.84
N GLU A 1015 -15.14 -113.22 18.20
CA GLU A 1015 -15.01 -113.19 16.72
C GLU A 1015 -14.22 -114.39 16.19
N ARG A 1016 -13.21 -114.87 16.92
CA ARG A 1016 -12.41 -116.03 16.50
C ARG A 1016 -13.21 -117.33 16.54
N ILE A 1017 -14.11 -117.48 17.51
CA ILE A 1017 -15.05 -118.62 17.59
C ILE A 1017 -16.12 -118.51 16.48
N ALA A 1018 -16.51 -117.29 16.12
CA ALA A 1018 -17.50 -117.06 15.06
C ALA A 1018 -16.98 -117.41 13.65
N GLU A 1019 -15.67 -117.48 13.41
CA GLU A 1019 -15.09 -117.97 12.15
C GLU A 1019 -15.18 -119.50 12.02
N GLU A 1020 -14.93 -120.25 13.09
CA GLU A 1020 -14.99 -121.72 13.10
C GLU A 1020 -16.39 -122.27 12.72
N ALA A 1021 -17.45 -121.55 13.09
CA ALA A 1021 -18.84 -122.00 12.99
C ALA A 1021 -19.48 -121.95 11.58
N GLN A 1022 -18.73 -121.70 10.50
CA GLN A 1022 -19.32 -121.28 9.22
C GLN A 1022 -19.31 -122.32 8.08
N TYR A 1023 -18.70 -123.50 8.25
CA TYR A 1023 -18.52 -124.51 7.18
C TYR A 1023 -18.50 -125.99 7.63
N THR A 1024 -19.66 -126.62 7.87
CA THR A 1024 -19.83 -128.09 8.00
C THR A 1024 -21.33 -128.47 7.94
N THR A 1025 -21.80 -129.66 7.53
CA THR A 1025 -21.46 -130.63 6.45
C THR A 1025 -22.61 -131.66 6.41
N ASP A 1026 -22.89 -132.28 5.26
CA ASP A 1026 -23.74 -133.47 5.15
C ASP A 1026 -23.05 -134.52 4.27
N GLU A 1027 -23.42 -135.79 4.41
CA GLU A 1027 -22.64 -136.99 4.02
C GLU A 1027 -22.41 -137.23 2.50
N ASP A 1028 -22.76 -136.27 1.63
CA ASP A 1028 -22.47 -136.27 0.18
C ASP A 1028 -21.71 -135.00 -0.32
N GLY A 1029 -21.15 -134.17 0.57
CA GLY A 1029 -19.83 -133.55 0.31
C GLY A 1029 -19.64 -132.04 0.06
N THR A 1030 -20.64 -131.17 -0.24
CA THR A 1030 -20.39 -129.70 -0.51
C THR A 1030 -21.56 -128.73 -0.18
N ARG A 1031 -21.42 -127.67 0.67
CA ARG A 1031 -22.51 -126.69 1.08
C ARG A 1031 -22.09 -125.20 1.41
N ARG A 1032 -23.05 -124.25 1.70
CA ARG A 1032 -22.96 -122.73 1.70
C ARG A 1032 -23.94 -121.92 2.68
N LYS A 1033 -24.08 -120.54 2.61
CA LYS A 1033 -24.47 -119.51 3.69
C LYS A 1033 -25.27 -118.18 3.25
N ARG A 1034 -25.97 -117.32 4.10
CA ARG A 1034 -26.62 -115.94 3.75
C ARG A 1034 -27.18 -114.86 4.82
N GLU A 1035 -27.77 -113.65 4.45
CA GLU A 1035 -28.05 -112.33 5.24
C GLU A 1035 -29.32 -111.34 4.92
N LYS A 1036 -29.51 -110.02 5.41
CA LYS A 1036 -30.73 -109.01 5.32
C LYS A 1036 -30.59 -107.44 5.76
N LYS A 1037 -31.39 -106.35 5.32
CA LYS A 1037 -31.23 -104.78 5.51
C LYS A 1037 -32.51 -103.73 5.41
N PRO A 1038 -32.54 -102.35 5.75
CA PRO A 1038 -33.73 -101.36 6.03
C PRO A 1038 -33.91 -99.81 5.45
N LYS A 1039 -34.83 -98.85 5.93
CA LYS A 1039 -35.30 -97.42 5.43
C LYS A 1039 -36.06 -96.37 6.43
N GLU A 1040 -36.61 -95.07 6.31
CA GLU A 1040 -36.67 -93.74 5.48
C GLU A 1040 -37.33 -92.35 6.13
N LYS A 1041 -37.94 -91.26 5.45
CA LYS A 1041 -38.02 -89.72 5.82
C LYS A 1041 -39.17 -88.66 5.27
N ARG A 1042 -39.39 -87.36 5.79
CA ARG A 1042 -39.69 -85.93 5.13
C ARG A 1042 -41.05 -84.99 5.20
N GLN A 1043 -41.10 -83.59 5.41
CA GLN A 1043 -42.19 -82.49 5.01
C GLN A 1043 -42.11 -80.90 5.42
N LYS A 1044 -42.85 -79.82 4.84
CA LYS A 1044 -43.03 -78.30 5.24
C LYS A 1044 -43.96 -77.23 4.39
N ARG A 1045 -44.58 -76.05 4.89
CA ARG A 1045 -45.28 -74.85 4.10
C ARG A 1045 -45.85 -73.47 4.80
N LYS A 1046 -46.41 -72.36 4.13
CA LYS A 1046 -46.97 -70.97 4.67
C LYS A 1046 -47.80 -69.91 3.72
N LYS A 1047 -48.53 -68.78 4.17
CA LYS A 1047 -49.25 -67.56 3.45
C LYS A 1047 -49.74 -66.33 4.41
N LYS A 1048 -50.47 -65.12 4.26
CA LYS A 1048 -51.05 -64.00 3.32
C LYS A 1048 -51.43 -62.60 4.06
N GLY A 1049 -52.04 -61.50 3.46
CA GLY A 1049 -52.51 -60.15 4.05
C GLY A 1049 -53.68 -59.32 3.34
N ASP A 1050 -53.57 -57.96 3.15
CA ASP A 1050 -54.22 -57.03 2.10
C ASP A 1050 -55.71 -56.46 2.29
N GLU A 1051 -56.51 -55.59 1.56
CA GLU A 1051 -56.67 -54.84 0.23
C GLU A 1051 -57.35 -53.34 0.25
N THR A 1052 -58.29 -52.86 -0.67
CA THR A 1052 -58.63 -51.41 -1.16
C THR A 1052 -60.13 -50.78 -1.07
N ASP A 1053 -61.00 -50.04 -1.90
CA ASP A 1053 -61.19 -49.01 -3.07
C ASP A 1053 -62.74 -48.46 -3.21
N THR A 1054 -63.48 -47.64 -4.09
CA THR A 1054 -63.46 -46.50 -5.17
C THR A 1054 -64.88 -45.92 -5.75
N ASP A 1055 -65.03 -44.60 -6.19
CA ASP A 1055 -65.76 -43.79 -7.32
C ASP A 1055 -67.34 -43.80 -7.76
N ALA A 1056 -68.10 -42.97 -8.62
CA ALA A 1056 -68.20 -41.55 -9.23
C ALA A 1056 -69.50 -41.16 -10.18
N ASP A 1057 -69.75 -39.86 -10.66
CA ASP A 1057 -70.52 -39.24 -11.90
C ASP A 1057 -71.99 -38.52 -11.96
N VAL A 1058 -72.27 -37.61 -12.97
CA VAL A 1058 -73.52 -37.00 -13.65
C VAL A 1058 -74.33 -35.71 -13.14
N VAL A 1059 -75.10 -35.00 -14.04
CA VAL A 1059 -75.69 -33.59 -14.03
C VAL A 1059 -77.15 -33.33 -13.56
N ALA A 1060 -77.46 -32.11 -13.04
CA ALA A 1060 -78.49 -31.13 -13.56
C ALA A 1060 -78.81 -29.87 -12.67
N ASP A 1061 -78.76 -28.66 -13.28
CA ASP A 1061 -79.45 -27.33 -13.04
C ASP A 1061 -79.67 -26.68 -11.62
N GLY A 1062 -79.78 -25.32 -11.60
CA GLY A 1062 -80.52 -24.54 -10.56
C GLY A 1062 -79.76 -23.59 -9.60
N THR A 1063 -79.55 -22.30 -9.99
CA THR A 1063 -79.40 -21.05 -9.16
C THR A 1063 -78.70 -21.11 -7.78
N GLY A 1064 -77.58 -20.42 -7.49
CA GLY A 1064 -77.42 -18.95 -7.29
C GLY A 1064 -77.23 -18.61 -5.77
N ASP A 1065 -76.51 -17.58 -5.28
CA ASP A 1065 -75.72 -16.45 -5.84
C ASP A 1065 -74.75 -15.85 -4.75
N GLU A 1066 -73.89 -14.87 -5.12
CA GLU A 1066 -72.99 -13.99 -4.32
C GLU A 1066 -71.80 -14.61 -3.52
N GLY A 1067 -70.72 -13.81 -3.27
CA GLY A 1067 -69.64 -14.24 -2.33
C GLY A 1067 -68.13 -13.99 -2.63
N ARG A 1068 -67.75 -12.94 -3.37
CA ARG A 1068 -66.44 -12.17 -3.38
C ARG A 1068 -65.32 -12.58 -2.36
N ARG A 1069 -63.99 -12.51 -2.59
CA ARG A 1069 -63.01 -11.99 -3.62
C ARG A 1069 -61.60 -12.60 -3.29
N SER A 1070 -60.71 -12.93 -4.23
CA SER A 1070 -59.60 -12.10 -4.84
C SER A 1070 -58.56 -11.51 -3.83
N ARG A 1071 -57.21 -11.50 -4.02
CA ARG A 1071 -56.33 -11.68 -5.21
C ARG A 1071 -54.80 -11.74 -4.84
N HIS A 1072 -53.95 -12.28 -5.74
CA HIS A 1072 -52.51 -11.91 -6.02
C HIS A 1072 -51.37 -12.23 -4.99
N ARG A 1073 -50.06 -12.36 -5.35
CA ARG A 1073 -49.33 -12.43 -6.66
C ARG A 1073 -47.89 -13.06 -6.57
N SER A 1074 -47.40 -13.61 -7.70
CA SER A 1074 -46.01 -13.59 -8.29
C SER A 1074 -44.77 -14.35 -7.71
N ARG A 1075 -43.91 -14.76 -8.66
CA ARG A 1075 -42.48 -15.23 -8.61
C ARG A 1075 -42.25 -16.64 -8.00
N ALA A 1076 -41.48 -17.59 -8.56
CA ALA A 1076 -40.22 -17.64 -9.35
C ALA A 1076 -38.99 -17.20 -8.52
N THR A 1077 -37.85 -17.93 -8.47
CA THR A 1077 -37.35 -19.12 -9.23
C THR A 1077 -36.18 -19.77 -8.44
N SER A 1078 -35.75 -21.00 -8.81
CA SER A 1078 -34.38 -21.58 -8.66
C SER A 1078 -33.67 -21.58 -7.28
N ALA A 1079 -32.95 -22.63 -6.84
CA ALA A 1079 -32.67 -23.96 -7.40
C ALA A 1079 -32.15 -24.92 -6.29
N THR A 1080 -32.03 -26.22 -6.60
CA THR A 1080 -31.11 -27.25 -6.04
C THR A 1080 -31.01 -27.45 -4.50
N ALA A 1081 -31.02 -28.67 -3.96
CA ALA A 1081 -31.28 -30.00 -4.52
C ALA A 1081 -31.51 -31.04 -3.39
N SER A 1082 -31.94 -32.25 -3.78
CA SER A 1082 -31.98 -33.50 -3.01
C SER A 1082 -32.95 -33.61 -1.81
N ASP A 1083 -34.14 -34.11 -2.13
CA ASP A 1083 -34.71 -35.36 -1.60
C ASP A 1083 -34.87 -35.58 -0.08
N GLY A 1084 -36.14 -35.62 0.34
CA GLY A 1084 -36.78 -36.94 0.27
C GLY A 1084 -37.15 -37.61 1.59
N GLU A 1085 -38.20 -37.09 2.24
CA GLU A 1085 -39.11 -37.77 3.19
C GLU A 1085 -38.75 -39.17 3.75
N ALA A 1086 -38.45 -39.22 5.04
CA ALA A 1086 -38.78 -40.36 5.90
C ALA A 1086 -40.25 -40.24 6.41
N PRO A 1087 -40.84 -41.21 7.14
CA PRO A 1087 -40.62 -42.67 7.23
C PRO A 1087 -41.97 -43.44 7.08
N ARG A 1088 -42.03 -44.74 7.46
CA ARG A 1088 -43.18 -45.33 8.20
C ARG A 1088 -42.90 -46.72 8.78
N LYS A 1089 -43.23 -46.94 10.06
CA LYS A 1089 -43.28 -48.28 10.71
C LYS A 1089 -44.74 -48.67 11.06
N LYS A 1090 -45.14 -49.88 10.68
CA LYS A 1090 -46.37 -50.64 11.06
C LYS A 1090 -47.76 -49.97 10.87
N LYS A 1091 -48.44 -50.41 9.79
CA LYS A 1091 -49.90 -50.72 9.66
C LYS A 1091 -50.98 -49.60 9.73
N LYS A 1092 -52.02 -49.85 8.90
CA LYS A 1092 -53.35 -49.20 8.79
C LYS A 1092 -53.44 -47.87 8.01
N ARG A 1093 -54.65 -47.60 7.50
CA ARG A 1093 -54.98 -46.70 6.37
C ARG A 1093 -55.46 -45.32 6.84
N ARG A 1094 -55.06 -44.28 6.07
CA ARG A 1094 -55.79 -43.06 5.65
C ARG A 1094 -56.60 -42.20 6.65
N LEU A 1095 -56.30 -40.89 6.62
CA LEU A 1095 -57.15 -39.71 6.91
C LEU A 1095 -57.67 -39.51 8.36
N GLU A 1096 -57.77 -38.29 8.90
CA GLU A 1096 -57.15 -37.01 8.49
C GLU A 1096 -56.94 -36.05 9.71
N ARG A 1097 -56.61 -34.78 9.41
CA ARG A 1097 -56.55 -33.60 10.30
C ARG A 1097 -57.81 -33.47 11.17
N LYS A 1098 -57.87 -32.71 12.28
CA LYS A 1098 -57.25 -31.40 12.61
C LYS A 1098 -57.52 -31.16 14.12
N GLY A 1099 -56.70 -30.51 14.95
CA GLY A 1099 -55.37 -29.89 14.81
C GLY A 1099 -55.15 -28.82 15.90
N GLN A 1100 -53.90 -28.40 16.14
CA GLN A 1100 -53.49 -27.27 17.03
C GLN A 1100 -53.71 -27.44 18.55
N ALA A 1101 -52.85 -26.94 19.45
CA ALA A 1101 -51.47 -26.43 19.35
C ALA A 1101 -50.84 -26.24 20.77
N VAL A 1102 -49.65 -25.63 20.85
CA VAL A 1102 -49.10 -24.88 22.01
C VAL A 1102 -48.32 -25.67 23.10
N LYS A 1103 -47.05 -25.97 22.73
CA LYS A 1103 -45.79 -25.43 23.33
C LYS A 1103 -45.24 -25.88 24.70
N SER A 1104 -43.90 -25.97 24.66
CA SER A 1104 -42.88 -25.53 25.64
C SER A 1104 -42.69 -26.25 26.96
N ASN A 1105 -41.42 -26.38 27.37
CA ASN A 1105 -40.92 -26.53 28.73
C ASN A 1105 -41.06 -27.93 29.40
N SER A 1106 -40.12 -28.37 30.25
CA SER A 1106 -38.80 -27.77 30.59
C SER A 1106 -37.80 -28.76 31.22
N LYS A 1107 -36.52 -28.35 31.19
CA LYS A 1107 -35.44 -28.49 32.19
C LYS A 1107 -35.48 -29.62 33.26
N TYR A 1108 -34.27 -30.13 33.50
CA TYR A 1108 -33.62 -30.41 34.80
C TYR A 1108 -33.90 -31.79 35.45
N LYS A 1109 -32.88 -32.46 36.03
CA LYS A 1109 -32.34 -32.43 37.44
C LYS A 1109 -33.42 -32.83 38.47
N SER A 1110 -33.14 -33.57 39.55
CA SER A 1110 -31.94 -33.73 40.41
C SER A 1110 -31.44 -35.19 40.51
N ALA A 1111 -30.22 -35.55 40.95
CA ALA A 1111 -29.28 -35.03 41.98
C ALA A 1111 -29.63 -35.45 43.44
N GLU A 1112 -28.71 -35.21 44.40
CA GLU A 1112 -28.65 -35.71 45.81
C GLU A 1112 -28.23 -37.19 45.96
N THR A 1113 -27.42 -37.63 46.95
CA THR A 1113 -26.82 -37.01 48.18
C THR A 1113 -25.53 -37.79 48.56
N VAL A 1114 -24.39 -37.14 48.92
CA VAL A 1114 -23.85 -36.86 50.29
C VAL A 1114 -23.38 -38.12 51.07
N GLU A 1115 -22.18 -38.21 51.68
CA GLU A 1115 -20.91 -37.42 51.62
C GLU A 1115 -19.75 -38.21 52.31
N ASP A 1116 -18.73 -37.53 52.86
CA ASP A 1116 -17.52 -38.01 53.58
C ASP A 1116 -16.42 -38.69 52.70
N SER A 1117 -15.11 -38.40 52.80
CA SER A 1117 -14.38 -37.43 53.67
C SER A 1117 -13.00 -37.07 53.05
N ASP A 1118 -12.50 -35.86 53.32
CA ASP A 1118 -11.07 -35.41 53.45
C ASP A 1118 -10.09 -35.61 52.24
N GLU A 1119 -9.04 -34.80 51.99
CA GLU A 1119 -8.48 -33.54 52.55
C GLU A 1119 -7.57 -32.88 51.46
N ASP A 1120 -7.39 -31.55 51.47
CA ASP A 1120 -6.30 -30.68 50.93
C ASP A 1120 -5.66 -30.86 49.51
N ASP A 1121 -5.07 -29.85 48.83
CA ASP A 1121 -5.30 -28.38 48.74
C ASP A 1121 -4.57 -27.79 47.49
N ASP A 1122 -4.97 -26.59 47.05
CA ASP A 1122 -4.28 -25.56 46.22
C ASP A 1122 -3.71 -25.87 44.79
N GLY A 1123 -3.35 -24.81 44.04
CA GLY A 1123 -2.26 -24.82 43.06
C GLY A 1123 -2.62 -24.61 41.58
N GLY A 1124 -3.18 -23.46 41.20
CA GLY A 1124 -3.65 -23.19 39.82
C GLY A 1124 -2.64 -22.69 38.77
N LEU A 1125 -3.20 -22.09 37.70
CA LEU A 1125 -2.56 -21.38 36.57
C LEU A 1125 -1.91 -22.21 35.44
N ALA A 1126 -1.62 -21.55 34.31
CA ALA A 1126 -1.40 -22.19 33.01
C ALA A 1126 -0.36 -21.51 32.11
N ALA A 1127 0.52 -22.32 31.49
CA ALA A 1127 1.35 -22.02 30.31
C ALA A 1127 2.30 -20.80 30.45
N PRO A 1128 2.99 -20.33 29.39
CA PRO A 1128 3.47 -21.00 28.17
C PRO A 1128 5.02 -21.00 28.07
N GLY A 1129 5.63 -21.50 26.98
CA GLY A 1129 7.03 -21.17 26.70
C GLY A 1129 7.81 -22.07 25.72
N SER A 1130 8.04 -21.55 24.52
CA SER A 1130 9.14 -21.82 23.56
C SER A 1130 10.32 -22.73 23.95
N THR A 1131 10.78 -23.55 23.00
CA THR A 1131 12.09 -23.28 22.32
C THR A 1131 12.23 -24.04 20.98
N GLN A 1132 13.12 -23.52 20.12
CA GLN A 1132 13.58 -24.12 18.85
C GLN A 1132 14.92 -24.87 19.11
N PRO A 1133 15.49 -25.71 18.19
CA PRO A 1133 15.93 -25.25 16.86
C PRO A 1133 15.90 -26.29 15.69
N LYS A 1134 16.57 -25.87 14.61
CA LYS A 1134 16.91 -26.46 13.29
C LYS A 1134 17.64 -27.85 13.40
N SER A 1135 17.99 -28.60 12.33
CA SER A 1135 18.15 -28.31 10.88
C SER A 1135 18.03 -29.63 10.03
N ASP A 1136 18.39 -29.84 8.75
CA ASP A 1136 19.02 -29.11 7.60
C ASP A 1136 18.57 -29.82 6.28
N ASP A 1137 18.34 -29.15 5.14
CA ASP A 1137 19.20 -28.99 3.92
C ASP A 1137 19.17 -30.13 2.85
N ALA A 1138 19.59 -29.80 1.60
CA ALA A 1138 19.66 -30.54 0.33
C ALA A 1138 18.48 -30.35 -0.68
N GLY A 1139 18.79 -30.25 -1.99
CA GLY A 1139 17.75 -30.14 -3.04
C GLY A 1139 18.19 -30.09 -4.52
N THR A 1140 17.19 -30.22 -5.41
CA THR A 1140 17.21 -30.16 -6.91
C THR A 1140 17.93 -31.31 -7.66
N PRO A 1141 17.64 -31.58 -8.97
CA PRO A 1141 16.78 -30.87 -9.94
C PRO A 1141 15.69 -31.73 -10.66
N ARG A 1142 15.11 -31.20 -11.75
CA ARG A 1142 14.10 -31.78 -12.70
C ARG A 1142 14.79 -32.61 -13.84
N PRO A 1143 14.15 -33.07 -14.96
CA PRO A 1143 12.71 -33.12 -15.33
C PRO A 1143 12.21 -34.42 -16.07
N ASP A 1144 10.87 -34.47 -16.33
CA ASP A 1144 10.13 -35.10 -17.46
C ASP A 1144 10.18 -36.63 -17.77
N VAL A 1145 9.43 -37.00 -18.83
CA VAL A 1145 9.22 -38.35 -19.46
C VAL A 1145 8.26 -39.26 -18.65
N GLU A 1146 7.29 -40.01 -19.20
CA GLU A 1146 7.03 -40.54 -20.57
C GLU A 1146 5.76 -40.00 -21.28
N ASP A 1147 5.82 -40.04 -22.62
CA ASP A 1147 4.73 -40.01 -23.62
C ASP A 1147 5.04 -41.14 -24.62
N ASP A 1148 4.05 -41.69 -25.35
CA ASP A 1148 4.30 -42.33 -26.65
C ASP A 1148 3.02 -42.59 -27.49
N THR A 1149 2.76 -41.70 -28.45
CA THR A 1149 2.22 -41.99 -29.82
C THR A 1149 0.73 -42.37 -30.02
N MET A 1150 0.09 -42.14 -31.19
CA MET A 1150 0.55 -41.57 -32.49
C MET A 1150 -0.61 -40.96 -33.30
N ALA A 1151 -0.34 -39.92 -34.12
CA ALA A 1151 -0.98 -39.54 -35.40
C ALA A 1151 -2.52 -39.24 -35.47
N ASP A 1152 -3.04 -38.38 -36.37
CA ASP A 1152 -2.51 -37.30 -37.24
C ASP A 1152 -3.70 -36.49 -37.85
N GLY A 1153 -3.48 -35.23 -38.27
CA GLY A 1153 -4.24 -34.55 -39.34
C GLY A 1153 -5.49 -33.68 -39.01
N GLY A 1154 -5.38 -32.38 -39.30
CA GLY A 1154 -6.37 -31.67 -40.14
C GLY A 1154 -7.48 -30.79 -39.52
N ASP A 1155 -7.15 -29.51 -39.28
CA ASP A 1155 -7.85 -28.25 -39.60
C ASP A 1155 -9.39 -28.01 -39.50
N GLU A 1156 -9.68 -26.73 -39.18
CA GLU A 1156 -10.83 -25.86 -39.53
C GLU A 1156 -12.24 -25.99 -38.90
N ASP A 1157 -12.71 -24.81 -38.46
CA ASP A 1157 -14.08 -24.25 -38.47
C ASP A 1157 -15.23 -24.69 -37.54
N ASP A 1158 -16.22 -23.77 -37.54
CA ASP A 1158 -17.62 -23.79 -37.09
C ASP A 1158 -18.02 -23.72 -35.60
N GLU A 1159 -18.60 -22.56 -35.27
CA GLU A 1159 -19.76 -22.37 -34.40
C GLU A 1159 -20.92 -23.34 -34.79
N PRO A 1160 -21.92 -23.69 -33.93
CA PRO A 1160 -22.72 -22.64 -33.27
C PRO A 1160 -23.46 -22.98 -31.94
N SER A 1161 -24.01 -21.91 -31.37
CA SER A 1161 -25.31 -21.80 -30.66
C SER A 1161 -25.88 -22.96 -29.80
N ALA A 1162 -25.89 -22.72 -28.49
CA ALA A 1162 -27.03 -22.84 -27.57
C ALA A 1162 -28.33 -23.58 -27.99
N ALA A 1163 -28.71 -24.61 -27.21
CA ALA A 1163 -30.06 -25.17 -27.19
C ALA A 1163 -31.00 -24.41 -26.20
N ARG A 1164 -32.23 -24.06 -26.61
CA ARG A 1164 -33.15 -23.20 -25.83
C ARG A 1164 -34.58 -23.74 -25.76
N SER A 1165 -35.16 -23.73 -24.55
CA SER A 1165 -36.57 -23.48 -24.19
C SER A 1165 -37.75 -23.92 -25.09
N THR A 1166 -38.74 -24.59 -24.49
CA THR A 1166 -40.19 -24.35 -24.74
C THR A 1166 -40.92 -24.33 -23.38
N GLN A 1167 -42.13 -23.79 -23.15
CA GLN A 1167 -43.40 -23.67 -23.91
C GLN A 1167 -44.16 -22.40 -23.45
N ARG A 1168 -45.20 -21.84 -24.08
CA ARG A 1168 -45.95 -22.06 -25.35
C ARG A 1168 -46.90 -20.85 -25.58
N ARG A 1169 -47.19 -20.47 -26.84
CA ARG A 1169 -48.55 -20.38 -27.45
C ARG A 1169 -48.51 -19.78 -28.89
N LYS A 1170 -49.56 -20.06 -29.66
CA LYS A 1170 -49.91 -19.62 -31.05
C LYS A 1170 -51.36 -19.04 -30.99
N PRO A 1171 -52.03 -18.50 -32.04
CA PRO A 1171 -51.71 -18.51 -33.48
C PRO A 1171 -51.98 -17.24 -34.37
N ALA A 1172 -51.15 -17.10 -35.41
CA ALA A 1172 -51.40 -16.75 -36.83
C ALA A 1172 -52.55 -15.84 -37.32
N ARG A 1173 -52.16 -14.76 -38.04
CA ARG A 1173 -52.64 -14.22 -39.35
C ARG A 1173 -51.75 -12.98 -39.71
N VAL A 1174 -51.57 -12.48 -40.94
CA VAL A 1174 -51.55 -12.99 -42.35
C VAL A 1174 -51.27 -11.77 -43.25
N LEU A 1175 -50.32 -11.84 -44.21
CA LEU A 1175 -49.99 -10.85 -45.26
C LEU A 1175 -49.48 -9.45 -44.78
N ASP A 1176 -48.76 -8.62 -45.56
CA ASP A 1176 -47.68 -8.80 -46.57
C ASP A 1176 -47.04 -7.39 -46.85
N ASP A 1177 -45.96 -7.35 -47.64
CA ASP A 1177 -45.35 -6.25 -48.42
C ASP A 1177 -44.82 -4.94 -47.75
N ASP A 1178 -43.48 -4.82 -47.73
CA ASP A 1178 -42.61 -3.84 -48.43
C ASP A 1178 -42.65 -2.29 -48.24
N ASP A 1179 -41.49 -1.68 -48.58
CA ASP A 1179 -41.18 -0.27 -48.93
C ASP A 1179 -41.39 0.87 -47.90
N GLU A 1180 -40.70 2.02 -47.94
CA GLU A 1180 -39.28 2.38 -48.26
C GLU A 1180 -39.03 3.80 -47.62
N ASP A 1181 -37.85 4.40 -47.79
CA ASP A 1181 -37.54 5.85 -47.59
C ASP A 1181 -37.72 6.50 -46.18
N GLU A 1182 -37.23 7.73 -45.93
CA GLU A 1182 -35.84 8.25 -46.01
C GLU A 1182 -35.73 9.48 -45.05
N ASP A 1183 -34.64 10.26 -45.13
CA ASP A 1183 -34.45 11.64 -44.64
C ASP A 1183 -34.51 12.00 -43.13
N ASP A 1184 -33.73 12.97 -42.63
CA ASP A 1184 -32.39 13.47 -43.00
C ASP A 1184 -31.83 14.33 -41.83
N ALA A 1185 -30.59 14.80 -41.95
CA ALA A 1185 -30.13 16.19 -41.72
C ALA A 1185 -28.79 16.28 -40.95
N ALA A 1186 -27.70 16.37 -41.72
CA ALA A 1186 -26.43 16.96 -41.28
C ALA A 1186 -25.97 17.97 -42.36
N GLY A 1187 -25.29 19.06 -41.98
CA GLY A 1187 -24.83 20.01 -42.99
C GLY A 1187 -24.07 21.24 -42.47
N ASN A 1188 -22.85 21.43 -42.97
CA ASN A 1188 -21.99 22.60 -42.72
C ASN A 1188 -22.36 23.81 -43.59
N GLY A 1189 -21.89 25.00 -43.18
CA GLY A 1189 -20.83 25.67 -43.96
C GLY A 1189 -21.18 26.92 -44.77
N GLU A 1190 -20.49 28.02 -44.41
CA GLU A 1190 -19.95 29.10 -45.28
C GLU A 1190 -20.88 29.91 -46.23
N ALA A 1191 -20.51 31.07 -46.77
CA ALA A 1191 -19.86 32.28 -46.22
C ALA A 1191 -19.80 33.34 -47.35
N VAL A 1192 -20.38 34.55 -47.17
CA VAL A 1192 -20.15 35.73 -48.04
C VAL A 1192 -20.18 37.01 -47.19
N ALA A 1193 -19.39 38.03 -47.55
CA ALA A 1193 -19.12 39.22 -46.75
C ALA A 1193 -19.68 40.53 -47.33
N ALA A 1194 -19.72 41.61 -46.54
CA ALA A 1194 -19.26 42.97 -46.93
C ALA A 1194 -19.36 44.04 -45.82
N GLY A 1195 -18.21 44.53 -45.31
CA GLY A 1195 -17.97 45.89 -44.77
C GLY A 1195 -18.68 46.38 -43.47
N ASP A 1196 -18.19 47.42 -42.77
CA ASP A 1196 -16.86 48.06 -42.75
C ASP A 1196 -16.73 49.00 -41.51
N SER A 1197 -15.51 49.45 -41.14
CA SER A 1197 -15.17 50.55 -40.18
C SER A 1197 -15.49 50.33 -38.67
N ASP A 1198 -14.70 50.79 -37.67
CA ASP A 1198 -13.31 51.29 -37.61
C ASP A 1198 -12.74 51.26 -36.15
N HIS A 1199 -11.40 51.39 -36.00
CA HIS A 1199 -10.59 51.65 -34.77
C HIS A 1199 -10.63 50.58 -33.63
N GLY A 1200 -9.52 50.09 -33.06
CA GLY A 1200 -8.07 50.38 -33.26
C GLY A 1200 -7.51 51.43 -32.28
N GLY A 1201 -6.41 51.19 -31.56
CA GLY A 1201 -5.56 49.99 -31.44
C GLY A 1201 -4.44 50.18 -30.40
N ASP A 1202 -3.69 49.09 -30.15
CA ASP A 1202 -2.45 48.92 -29.35
C ASP A 1202 -2.37 49.55 -27.94
#